data_AF-A0AAJ0WDZ3-F1
#
_entry.id   AF-A0AAJ0WDZ3-F1
#
_cell.length_a   1.000
_cell.length_b   1.000
_cell.length_c   1.000
_cell.angle_alpha   90.00
_cell.angle_beta   90.00
_cell.angle_gamma   90.00
#
_symmetry.space_group_name_H-M   'P 1'
#
loop_
_entity.id
_entity.type
_entity.pdbx_description
1 polymer ?
#
loop_
_entity_poly.entity_id
_entity_poly.type
_entity_poly.pdbx_seq_one_letter_code
_entity_poly.pdbx_strand_id
1 'polypeptide(L)'
;MRNFTLSQSKLLRLISLVLLLSSISSFAQVCGTPGVDGPVTVKSSINTYYPINGDITLNSGAQAISLAASPGSDGKGNNFGTIPISAGDLILIIQMQDATINYTNSTSYGSGTTNSGTDGKGGTGFTDIGNTGIFEYVIATNNVPLTGGNLTFKGANSNGGVVNSFYNAKAITSRGKRTFQIVRVPQYSNLTLNSDITTPPFNGVAGGVIAFNVSGTFNFNSFTINGTARGFRGGYSPIANSDVNNSTYYVGPSTDSRISGKGEGMAGTPRFMWDGFNQVDNGVGNEGLPGGSSGRGAPANAGGGGNDHNTGGGGGGNGGNGGLGGAGWQGGGGDLLSANLTGGGRPGYKSYVTTSLFPRLVMGGGGGAGDANNASSGVKGGVGGAIILINAGSVQGIGIINANGGDGAPGSYSGSPDGAGGGGAGGTVLLNISSSSTATANITINAKGGRGGNTENDNNNSHGPGGGGGGGIISHNLPSNVTLTTNVNAGSSGRSNAGAGITNEAKDGEPGYITKFSSTDVPPNLQVNASCFPVLETTVKSLSTAKACNSIGEKVSYEIQIKNTGAGNAAGVFLDFSFPAGIQFDSATATYSIGTTGPSGALTNTSSVNNPLFGGFNIAQNGVVTITLVGKVGSSMAAGVYSSNAQALYLDPTRTASNTRTITAAVNAYGTVNKKYEGNNQADVPGVNFTGTGTAVDDITILALPAVPTFTPVQPTCATPTGTITVNTPANGTGIKYTLTGTNPVTAPVDSTTGIFSGLVAGKYKVTTTNSEGCTSLPTADITINALAGAPTTTGVSICQGDTTGAALVVTSACSSGTIEWFTVASEGTAIATGSSFNPVVVAGSGLTDTNTAKTVIYYASCSGSCRTATSFVIKPKPTITATTPNSRCDAGTVTLGATASSGTINWYAASTGGPSLGTGSSFTTPSLSTTTDYYVDATDNGCTTVSRTLVKATVNASPTINSTTEGARCDVGTVTLNATASTGATINWYANPTGGASLGSGGAFTTPSLSTTTTYYVGATTAEGCTTASRIAVAAVINTASTITFTSGTQNPTVCTGIIIPTAVYTFGGSAINATASNLPTGVTSTVDSDAKTITISGTPTVSGPYKYTITTVGHTSPCSAVTIDGTITVNALPSTPTITTTAATCSADASSVINNYVSGLTYTFSPSGPTVSSTGAISGMTVGTS
;
A
#
# COMPACT_ATOMS: atom_id res chain seq x y z
N MET A 1 -70.87 15.78 18.96
CA MET A 1 -70.61 14.34 18.69
C MET A 1 -70.58 14.10 17.19
N ARG A 2 -69.39 13.99 16.58
CA ARG A 2 -69.15 13.19 15.37
C ARG A 2 -67.65 12.96 15.21
N ASN A 3 -67.32 11.70 15.01
CA ASN A 3 -66.01 11.07 15.02
C ASN A 3 -65.14 11.50 13.84
N PHE A 4 -63.85 11.71 14.09
CA PHE A 4 -62.80 11.51 13.08
C PHE A 4 -61.82 10.46 13.59
N THR A 5 -61.97 9.26 13.05
CA THR A 5 -61.03 8.13 13.17
C THR A 5 -59.81 8.39 12.29
N LEU A 6 -58.63 8.59 12.89
CA LEU A 6 -57.36 8.52 12.18
C LEU A 6 -57.01 7.04 11.92
N SER A 7 -56.94 6.62 10.66
CA SER A 7 -56.57 5.24 10.30
C SER A 7 -55.06 5.01 10.49
N GLN A 8 -54.71 3.90 11.14
CA GLN A 8 -53.33 3.39 11.32
C GLN A 8 -52.55 3.15 9.99
N SER A 9 -53.18 3.24 8.82
CA SER A 9 -52.57 2.92 7.53
C SER A 9 -51.54 3.94 7.02
N LYS A 10 -51.57 5.20 7.50
CA LYS A 10 -50.62 6.25 7.06
C LYS A 10 -49.32 6.29 7.86
N LEU A 11 -49.33 5.83 9.12
CA LEU A 11 -48.12 5.72 9.94
C LEU A 11 -47.26 4.52 9.52
N LEU A 12 -47.89 3.41 9.11
CA LEU A 12 -47.18 2.27 8.52
C LEU A 12 -46.55 2.59 7.16
N ARG A 13 -47.14 3.44 6.33
CA ARG A 13 -46.54 3.83 5.04
C ARG A 13 -45.33 4.77 5.18
N LEU A 14 -45.27 5.58 6.24
CA LEU A 14 -44.10 6.42 6.51
C LEU A 14 -42.97 5.61 7.18
N ILE A 15 -43.32 4.64 8.03
CA ILE A 15 -42.35 3.72 8.65
C ILE A 15 -41.83 2.70 7.61
N SER A 16 -42.66 2.25 6.67
CA SER A 16 -42.20 1.40 5.55
C SER A 16 -41.37 2.15 4.51
N LEU A 17 -41.48 3.47 4.37
CA LEU A 17 -40.61 4.25 3.47
C LEU A 17 -39.23 4.54 4.10
N VAL A 18 -39.14 4.60 5.45
CA VAL A 18 -37.88 4.73 6.18
C VAL A 18 -37.17 3.38 6.37
N LEU A 19 -37.90 2.25 6.41
CA LEU A 19 -37.33 0.89 6.42
C LEU A 19 -37.01 0.33 5.01
N LEU A 20 -37.35 1.03 3.92
CA LEU A 20 -36.94 0.72 2.54
C LEU A 20 -35.76 1.55 2.03
N LEU A 21 -35.14 2.39 2.88
CA LEU A 21 -33.74 2.75 2.70
C LEU A 21 -32.91 1.56 3.17
N SER A 22 -32.92 0.49 2.37
CA SER A 22 -31.83 -0.46 2.36
C SER A 22 -30.54 0.35 2.30
N SER A 23 -29.65 0.10 3.26
CA SER A 23 -28.31 0.63 3.31
C SER A 23 -27.61 0.34 1.99
N ILE A 24 -27.74 1.25 1.02
CA ILE A 24 -26.91 1.29 -0.17
C ILE A 24 -25.52 1.63 0.37
N SER A 25 -24.80 0.59 0.75
CA SER A 25 -23.38 0.70 1.08
C SER A 25 -22.70 1.08 -0.23
N SER A 26 -22.51 2.38 -0.45
CA SER A 26 -21.74 2.86 -1.61
C SER A 26 -20.30 2.41 -1.40
N PHE A 27 -19.89 1.35 -2.08
CA PHE A 27 -18.49 0.93 -2.09
C PHE A 27 -17.63 2.02 -2.70
N ALA A 28 -16.49 2.32 -2.09
CA ALA A 28 -15.56 3.30 -2.64
C ALA A 28 -14.90 2.73 -3.89
N GLN A 29 -14.76 3.56 -4.93
CA GLN A 29 -14.01 3.18 -6.12
C GLN A 29 -12.53 3.05 -5.77
N VAL A 30 -11.88 1.98 -6.25
CA VAL A 30 -10.48 1.67 -5.97
C VAL A 30 -9.67 1.81 -7.25
N CYS A 31 -8.81 2.81 -7.28
CA CYS A 31 -8.04 3.17 -8.44
C CYS A 31 -6.56 3.32 -8.08
N GLY A 32 -5.71 2.56 -8.76
CA GLY A 32 -4.26 2.77 -8.67
C GLY A 32 -3.85 4.04 -9.41
N THR A 33 -2.57 4.17 -9.73
CA THR A 33 -2.06 5.25 -10.57
C THR A 33 -2.19 4.85 -12.05
N PRO A 34 -3.15 5.39 -12.82
CA PRO A 34 -3.39 4.94 -14.18
C PRO A 34 -2.18 5.19 -15.09
N GLY A 35 -1.79 4.18 -15.87
CA GLY A 35 -0.67 4.28 -16.80
C GLY A 35 0.71 4.47 -16.15
N VAL A 36 0.88 4.13 -14.87
CA VAL A 36 2.14 4.31 -14.14
C VAL A 36 3.29 3.47 -14.72
N ASP A 37 3.00 2.24 -15.16
CA ASP A 37 4.00 1.38 -15.81
C ASP A 37 4.30 1.83 -17.25
N GLY A 38 3.60 2.86 -17.74
CA GLY A 38 3.82 3.53 -19.02
C GLY A 38 3.51 2.67 -20.24
N PRO A 39 3.93 3.12 -21.43
CA PRO A 39 3.77 2.36 -22.63
C PRO A 39 4.90 1.35 -22.72
N VAL A 40 4.55 0.08 -22.88
CA VAL A 40 5.51 -1.02 -22.81
C VAL A 40 5.31 -1.97 -23.98
N THR A 41 6.43 -2.52 -24.43
CA THR A 41 6.46 -3.70 -25.30
C THR A 41 6.96 -4.89 -24.47
N VAL A 42 6.11 -5.89 -24.28
CA VAL A 42 6.34 -6.98 -23.31
C VAL A 42 6.85 -8.26 -23.97
N LYS A 43 7.84 -8.91 -23.32
CA LYS A 43 8.52 -10.14 -23.78
C LYS A 43 8.29 -11.41 -22.92
N SER A 44 7.55 -11.35 -21.81
CA SER A 44 7.46 -12.46 -20.83
C SER A 44 6.18 -12.41 -19.98
N SER A 45 6.12 -13.22 -18.91
CA SER A 45 5.09 -13.07 -17.86
C SER A 45 5.13 -11.66 -17.26
N ILE A 46 3.96 -11.11 -17.00
CA ILE A 46 3.75 -9.69 -16.63
C ILE A 46 3.37 -9.50 -15.16
N ASN A 47 2.89 -10.56 -14.51
CA ASN A 47 2.43 -10.49 -13.13
C ASN A 47 3.54 -10.85 -12.17
N THR A 48 3.43 -10.36 -10.94
CA THR A 48 4.21 -10.85 -9.80
C THR A 48 3.27 -11.40 -8.75
N TYR A 49 3.51 -12.63 -8.29
CA TYR A 49 2.65 -13.35 -7.36
C TYR A 49 3.27 -13.42 -5.97
N TYR A 50 2.49 -13.08 -4.96
CA TYR A 50 2.88 -13.17 -3.56
C TYR A 50 1.97 -14.19 -2.84
N PRO A 51 2.50 -15.36 -2.46
CA PRO A 51 1.82 -16.29 -1.59
C PRO A 51 1.58 -15.69 -0.19
N ILE A 52 0.57 -16.22 0.51
CA ILE A 52 0.27 -15.83 1.88
C ILE A 52 1.16 -16.60 2.86
N ASN A 53 1.69 -15.89 3.85
CA ASN A 53 2.52 -16.49 4.89
C ASN A 53 1.64 -17.11 6.00
N GLY A 54 1.55 -18.45 6.04
CA GLY A 54 0.86 -19.17 7.10
C GLY A 54 -0.67 -19.26 6.96
N ASP A 55 -1.31 -19.88 7.94
CA ASP A 55 -2.76 -20.07 7.99
C ASP A 55 -3.43 -18.80 8.52
N ILE A 56 -3.96 -17.97 7.63
CA ILE A 56 -4.47 -16.62 7.91
C ILE A 56 -5.84 -16.41 7.28
N THR A 57 -6.72 -15.73 8.02
CA THR A 57 -7.94 -15.14 7.47
C THR A 57 -7.73 -13.63 7.31
N LEU A 58 -7.84 -13.15 6.07
CA LEU A 58 -7.95 -11.72 5.80
C LEU A 58 -9.43 -11.34 5.91
N ASN A 59 -9.83 -10.80 7.05
CA ASN A 59 -11.22 -10.43 7.29
C ASN A 59 -11.60 -9.19 6.47
N SER A 60 -12.88 -9.10 6.08
CA SER A 60 -13.47 -7.84 5.59
C SER A 60 -13.12 -6.66 6.50
N GLY A 61 -12.72 -5.54 5.90
CA GLY A 61 -12.26 -4.33 6.57
C GLY A 61 -10.77 -4.32 6.95
N ALA A 62 -10.03 -5.41 6.74
CA ALA A 62 -8.58 -5.43 6.95
C ALA A 62 -7.84 -4.57 5.90
N GLN A 63 -6.75 -3.93 6.32
CA GLN A 63 -5.95 -2.99 5.50
C GLN A 63 -4.48 -3.42 5.37
N ALA A 64 -4.14 -4.59 5.90
CA ALA A 64 -2.78 -5.11 5.85
C ALA A 64 -2.75 -6.63 5.85
N ILE A 65 -1.70 -7.20 5.27
CA ILE A 65 -1.43 -8.63 5.28
C ILE A 65 0.07 -8.93 5.15
N SER A 66 0.55 -9.95 5.85
CA SER A 66 1.91 -10.47 5.69
C SER A 66 2.01 -11.39 4.48
N LEU A 67 2.93 -11.06 3.58
CA LEU A 67 3.21 -11.80 2.36
C LEU A 67 4.49 -12.63 2.52
N ALA A 68 4.45 -13.85 2.00
CA ALA A 68 5.65 -14.64 1.79
C ALA A 68 6.44 -14.11 0.58
N ALA A 69 7.65 -14.63 0.38
CA ALA A 69 8.44 -14.32 -0.80
C ALA A 69 7.71 -14.75 -2.09
N SER A 70 7.80 -13.92 -3.12
CA SER A 70 7.45 -14.34 -4.48
C SER A 70 8.31 -15.55 -4.84
N PRO A 71 7.73 -16.66 -5.33
CA PRO A 71 8.52 -17.79 -5.79
C PRO A 71 9.53 -17.36 -6.85
N GLY A 72 10.71 -18.00 -6.86
CA GLY A 72 11.64 -17.86 -7.98
C GLY A 72 11.12 -18.55 -9.24
N SER A 73 11.94 -18.57 -10.30
CA SER A 73 11.62 -19.37 -11.48
C SER A 73 11.55 -20.86 -11.14
N ASP A 74 10.60 -21.58 -11.72
CA ASP A 74 10.56 -23.04 -11.59
C ASP A 74 11.65 -23.73 -12.45
N GLY A 75 11.75 -25.05 -12.31
CA GLY A 75 12.70 -25.86 -13.09
C GLY A 75 12.47 -25.88 -14.60
N LYS A 76 11.42 -25.22 -15.10
CA LYS A 76 11.12 -25.01 -16.52
C LYS A 76 11.31 -23.56 -16.96
N GLY A 77 11.82 -22.69 -16.08
CA GLY A 77 12.06 -21.28 -16.36
C GLY A 77 10.81 -20.42 -16.32
N ASN A 78 9.65 -20.93 -15.87
CA ASN A 78 8.47 -20.10 -15.69
C ASN A 78 8.71 -19.15 -14.51
N ASN A 79 8.53 -17.86 -14.74
CA ASN A 79 8.83 -16.81 -13.76
C ASN A 79 7.55 -16.36 -13.04
N PHE A 80 7.58 -16.31 -11.70
CA PHE A 80 6.47 -15.84 -10.85
C PHE A 80 6.51 -14.33 -10.60
N GLY A 81 7.43 -13.61 -11.23
CA GLY A 81 7.50 -12.15 -11.26
C GLY A 81 8.85 -11.61 -10.83
N THR A 82 9.17 -10.44 -11.36
CA THR A 82 10.46 -9.75 -11.13
C THR A 82 10.29 -8.32 -10.64
N ILE A 83 9.04 -7.83 -10.54
CA ILE A 83 8.77 -6.44 -10.19
C ILE A 83 8.15 -6.43 -8.78
N PRO A 84 8.82 -5.81 -7.78
CA PRO A 84 8.29 -5.70 -6.43
C PRO A 84 7.02 -4.83 -6.38
N ILE A 85 6.25 -4.95 -5.29
CA ILE A 85 5.12 -4.04 -5.06
C ILE A 85 5.67 -2.68 -4.63
N SER A 86 5.17 -1.62 -5.24
CA SER A 86 5.41 -0.22 -4.85
C SER A 86 4.12 0.44 -4.38
N ALA A 87 4.24 1.45 -3.53
CA ALA A 87 3.09 2.25 -3.11
C ALA A 87 2.40 2.87 -4.35
N GLY A 88 1.07 2.76 -4.41
CA GLY A 88 0.25 3.19 -5.55
C GLY A 88 -0.07 2.09 -6.57
N ASP A 89 0.57 0.91 -6.47
CA ASP A 89 0.29 -0.23 -7.35
C ASP A 89 -1.12 -0.77 -7.13
N LEU A 90 -1.75 -1.22 -8.24
CA LEU A 90 -2.98 -1.98 -8.22
C LEU A 90 -2.69 -3.45 -7.87
N ILE A 91 -3.36 -3.95 -6.85
CA ILE A 91 -3.20 -5.32 -6.34
C ILE A 91 -4.51 -6.07 -6.51
N LEU A 92 -4.45 -7.26 -7.11
CA LEU A 92 -5.56 -8.21 -7.17
C LEU A 92 -5.45 -9.19 -6.00
N ILE A 93 -6.52 -9.29 -5.22
CA ILE A 93 -6.71 -10.34 -4.22
C ILE A 93 -7.77 -11.29 -4.75
N ILE A 94 -7.45 -12.58 -4.86
CA ILE A 94 -8.38 -13.58 -5.43
C ILE A 94 -8.32 -14.90 -4.66
N GLN A 95 -9.50 -15.39 -4.25
CA GLN A 95 -9.66 -16.68 -3.60
C GLN A 95 -9.63 -17.80 -4.65
N MET A 96 -8.65 -18.68 -4.58
CA MET A 96 -8.50 -19.80 -5.53
C MET A 96 -9.30 -21.02 -5.07
N GLN A 97 -9.20 -21.38 -3.78
CA GLN A 97 -9.79 -22.59 -3.22
C GLN A 97 -10.50 -22.30 -1.90
N ASP A 98 -11.76 -22.71 -1.77
CA ASP A 98 -12.58 -22.60 -0.56
C ASP A 98 -13.85 -23.47 -0.61
N ALA A 99 -14.09 -24.20 -1.70
CA ALA A 99 -15.32 -24.99 -1.84
C ALA A 99 -15.35 -26.14 -0.82
N THR A 100 -16.53 -26.40 -0.29
CA THR A 100 -16.81 -27.53 0.60
C THR A 100 -17.51 -28.64 -0.16
N ILE A 101 -17.25 -29.89 0.22
CA ILE A 101 -17.83 -31.06 -0.42
C ILE A 101 -18.40 -32.00 0.64
N ASN A 102 -19.41 -32.78 0.25
CA ASN A 102 -19.70 -34.03 0.95
C ASN A 102 -18.59 -35.03 0.64
N TYR A 103 -17.90 -35.54 1.66
CA TYR A 103 -16.78 -36.45 1.51
C TYR A 103 -17.09 -37.87 1.97
N THR A 104 -18.36 -38.20 2.16
CA THR A 104 -18.78 -39.58 2.44
C THR A 104 -18.48 -40.44 1.22
N ASN A 105 -17.95 -41.64 1.44
CA ASN A 105 -17.67 -42.62 0.39
C ASN A 105 -18.97 -43.24 -0.16
N SER A 106 -19.74 -42.46 -0.93
CA SER A 106 -21.02 -42.86 -1.51
C SER A 106 -21.34 -42.05 -2.78
N THR A 107 -22.46 -42.37 -3.42
CA THR A 107 -23.03 -41.59 -4.53
C THR A 107 -23.36 -40.14 -4.15
N SER A 108 -23.34 -39.77 -2.88
CA SER A 108 -23.50 -38.36 -2.45
C SER A 108 -22.19 -37.58 -2.43
N TYR A 109 -21.03 -38.19 -2.72
CA TYR A 109 -19.74 -37.50 -2.72
C TYR A 109 -19.77 -36.24 -3.61
N GLY A 110 -19.11 -35.17 -3.18
CA GLY A 110 -19.14 -33.88 -3.84
C GLY A 110 -20.36 -33.07 -3.41
N SER A 111 -21.48 -33.20 -4.12
CA SER A 111 -22.68 -32.35 -3.97
C SER A 111 -23.52 -32.61 -2.72
N GLY A 112 -23.36 -33.76 -2.06
CA GLY A 112 -24.27 -34.24 -1.03
C GLY A 112 -25.56 -34.88 -1.55
N THR A 113 -25.75 -34.94 -2.88
CA THR A 113 -26.93 -35.53 -3.52
C THR A 113 -26.55 -36.75 -4.34
N THR A 114 -27.42 -37.76 -4.36
CA THR A 114 -27.18 -39.02 -5.09
C THR A 114 -27.41 -38.91 -6.60
N ASN A 115 -27.78 -37.74 -7.10
CA ASN A 115 -28.22 -37.50 -8.47
C ASN A 115 -27.52 -36.30 -9.16
N SER A 116 -26.32 -35.93 -8.71
CA SER A 116 -25.49 -34.93 -9.38
C SER A 116 -24.80 -35.47 -10.64
N GLY A 117 -24.25 -34.55 -11.46
CA GLY A 117 -23.62 -34.87 -12.75
C GLY A 117 -24.63 -34.87 -13.91
N THR A 118 -24.11 -34.89 -15.14
CA THR A 118 -24.93 -34.88 -16.37
C THR A 118 -25.74 -36.17 -16.56
N ASP A 119 -25.28 -37.27 -15.97
CA ASP A 119 -25.92 -38.58 -16.01
C ASP A 119 -26.86 -38.85 -14.83
N GLY A 120 -26.97 -37.92 -13.87
CA GLY A 120 -27.83 -38.06 -12.70
C GLY A 120 -27.43 -39.19 -11.74
N LYS A 121 -26.17 -39.65 -11.76
CA LYS A 121 -25.68 -40.76 -10.92
C LYS A 121 -24.91 -40.35 -9.64
N GLY A 122 -24.81 -39.06 -9.32
CA GLY A 122 -24.18 -38.59 -8.07
C GLY A 122 -22.65 -38.58 -8.07
N GLY A 123 -22.00 -38.32 -6.94
CA GLY A 123 -20.55 -38.49 -6.79
C GLY A 123 -19.69 -37.42 -7.47
N THR A 124 -20.27 -36.26 -7.72
CA THR A 124 -19.61 -35.07 -8.28
C THR A 124 -20.23 -33.80 -7.71
N GLY A 125 -19.47 -32.71 -7.66
CA GLY A 125 -19.95 -31.40 -7.25
C GLY A 125 -19.44 -30.95 -5.89
N PHE A 126 -20.11 -29.95 -5.34
CA PHE A 126 -19.79 -29.32 -4.06
C PHE A 126 -21.08 -29.02 -3.29
N THR A 127 -20.99 -28.93 -1.97
CA THR A 127 -22.11 -28.52 -1.11
C THR A 127 -22.20 -27.01 -0.98
N ASP A 128 -21.05 -26.33 -1.01
CA ASP A 128 -20.95 -24.87 -1.06
C ASP A 128 -19.67 -24.49 -1.82
N ILE A 129 -19.75 -23.47 -2.69
CA ILE A 129 -18.58 -22.94 -3.40
C ILE A 129 -17.71 -22.03 -2.51
N GLY A 130 -18.25 -21.58 -1.38
CA GLY A 130 -17.55 -20.68 -0.45
C GLY A 130 -17.13 -19.38 -1.13
N ASN A 131 -15.92 -18.90 -0.82
CA ASN A 131 -15.37 -17.69 -1.42
C ASN A 131 -14.61 -17.95 -2.72
N THR A 132 -14.53 -19.19 -3.24
CA THR A 132 -13.80 -19.49 -4.48
C THR A 132 -14.21 -18.57 -5.62
N GLY A 133 -13.20 -17.97 -6.27
CA GLY A 133 -13.34 -17.08 -7.41
C GLY A 133 -13.90 -15.69 -7.10
N ILE A 134 -14.14 -15.35 -5.83
CA ILE A 134 -14.31 -13.97 -5.40
C ILE A 134 -12.95 -13.27 -5.51
N PHE A 135 -12.98 -12.04 -6.02
CA PHE A 135 -11.80 -11.20 -6.15
C PHE A 135 -12.14 -9.73 -5.93
N GLU A 136 -11.12 -8.95 -5.57
CA GLU A 136 -11.20 -7.50 -5.54
C GLU A 136 -9.85 -6.84 -5.79
N TYR A 137 -9.90 -5.53 -6.09
CA TYR A 137 -8.72 -4.70 -6.17
C TYR A 137 -8.50 -3.93 -4.87
N VAL A 138 -7.23 -3.74 -4.51
CA VAL A 138 -6.76 -2.82 -3.47
C VAL A 138 -5.54 -2.04 -3.98
N ILE A 139 -5.23 -0.90 -3.36
CA ILE A 139 -4.06 -0.09 -3.71
C ILE A 139 -3.01 -0.25 -2.63
N ALA A 140 -1.79 -0.65 -3.00
CA ALA A 140 -0.67 -0.72 -2.07
C ALA A 140 -0.37 0.68 -1.51
N THR A 141 -0.19 0.80 -0.19
CA THR A 141 0.19 2.06 0.47
C THR A 141 1.65 2.08 0.92
N ASN A 142 2.36 0.96 0.77
CA ASN A 142 3.79 0.82 1.03
C ASN A 142 4.46 -0.05 -0.03
N ASN A 143 5.80 -0.05 -0.02
CA ASN A 143 6.60 -0.93 -0.87
C ASN A 143 6.77 -2.30 -0.21
N VAL A 144 6.73 -3.39 -0.99
CA VAL A 144 7.03 -4.76 -0.55
C VAL A 144 8.05 -5.39 -1.51
N PRO A 145 9.22 -5.81 -1.02
CA PRO A 145 10.24 -6.45 -1.87
C PRO A 145 9.80 -7.87 -2.29
N LEU A 146 10.47 -8.42 -3.30
CA LEU A 146 10.22 -9.80 -3.78
C LEU A 146 10.41 -10.87 -2.68
N THR A 147 11.17 -10.57 -1.62
CA THR A 147 11.37 -11.44 -0.46
C THR A 147 10.15 -11.53 0.46
N GLY A 148 9.07 -10.80 0.17
CA GLY A 148 7.89 -10.72 1.02
C GLY A 148 8.00 -9.65 2.10
N GLY A 149 6.99 -9.57 2.95
CA GLY A 149 6.87 -8.52 3.97
C GLY A 149 5.42 -8.14 4.23
N ASN A 150 5.21 -7.15 5.09
CA ASN A 150 3.86 -6.64 5.36
C ASN A 150 3.42 -5.72 4.22
N LEU A 151 2.35 -6.09 3.51
CA LEU A 151 1.66 -5.22 2.58
C LEU A 151 0.57 -4.46 3.33
N THR A 152 0.64 -3.13 3.33
CA THR A 152 -0.48 -2.27 3.72
C THR A 152 -1.17 -1.75 2.46
N PHE A 153 -2.49 -1.61 2.50
CA PHE A 153 -3.27 -1.25 1.32
C PHE A 153 -4.57 -0.51 1.67
N LYS A 154 -5.13 0.18 0.68
CA LYS A 154 -6.46 0.80 0.71
C LYS A 154 -7.41 0.02 -0.22
N GLY A 155 -8.48 -0.54 0.32
CA GLY A 155 -9.57 -1.19 -0.42
C GLY A 155 -10.86 -0.38 -0.44
N ALA A 156 -11.93 -1.01 -0.93
CA ALA A 156 -13.23 -0.38 -1.20
C ALA A 156 -14.20 -0.33 0.00
N ASN A 157 -13.84 -0.95 1.13
CA ASN A 157 -14.66 -0.93 2.34
C ASN A 157 -14.73 0.49 2.92
N SER A 158 -15.79 0.78 3.68
CA SER A 158 -16.03 2.05 4.39
C SER A 158 -14.86 2.53 5.25
N ASN A 159 -14.07 1.62 5.81
CA ASN A 159 -12.89 1.93 6.61
C ASN A 159 -11.58 1.96 5.80
N GLY A 160 -11.65 1.79 4.48
CA GLY A 160 -10.50 1.69 3.58
C GLY A 160 -9.86 0.29 3.50
N GLY A 161 -10.48 -0.77 4.01
CA GLY A 161 -10.00 -2.15 3.89
C GLY A 161 -10.62 -2.97 2.75
N VAL A 162 -10.35 -4.28 2.72
CA VAL A 162 -11.02 -5.23 1.79
C VAL A 162 -12.52 -5.31 2.03
N VAL A 163 -13.29 -5.53 0.98
CA VAL A 163 -14.74 -5.76 1.05
C VAL A 163 -15.03 -7.20 1.45
N ASN A 164 -14.32 -8.15 0.85
CA ASN A 164 -14.53 -9.58 1.09
C ASN A 164 -13.57 -10.11 2.15
N SER A 165 -13.92 -11.26 2.71
CA SER A 165 -12.98 -12.06 3.49
C SER A 165 -12.25 -13.06 2.59
N PHE A 166 -10.97 -13.29 2.83
CA PHE A 166 -10.16 -14.28 2.12
C PHE A 166 -9.52 -15.25 3.11
N TYR A 167 -9.43 -16.52 2.73
CA TYR A 167 -8.99 -17.59 3.62
C TYR A 167 -7.80 -18.34 3.05
N ASN A 168 -6.70 -18.37 3.79
CA ASN A 168 -5.55 -19.23 3.53
C ASN A 168 -5.43 -20.19 4.70
N ALA A 169 -5.58 -21.49 4.43
CA ALA A 169 -5.50 -22.51 5.47
C ALA A 169 -5.10 -23.86 4.88
N LYS A 170 -4.26 -24.59 5.61
CA LYS A 170 -4.00 -26.01 5.35
C LYS A 170 -5.31 -26.82 5.30
N ALA A 171 -5.24 -27.92 4.56
CA ALA A 171 -6.29 -28.93 4.58
C ALA A 171 -6.38 -29.59 5.97
N ILE A 172 -7.60 -29.99 6.32
CA ILE A 172 -7.93 -30.80 7.49
C ILE A 172 -8.84 -31.96 7.04
N THR A 173 -9.12 -32.93 7.91
CA THR A 173 -9.90 -34.12 7.53
C THR A 173 -11.29 -33.82 6.97
N SER A 174 -11.95 -32.77 7.46
CA SER A 174 -13.29 -32.37 7.05
C SER A 174 -13.36 -31.29 5.98
N ARG A 175 -12.22 -30.70 5.59
CA ARG A 175 -12.17 -29.57 4.65
C ARG A 175 -10.83 -29.50 3.93
N GLY A 176 -10.87 -29.35 2.61
CA GLY A 176 -9.65 -29.24 1.82
C GLY A 176 -8.91 -27.92 2.02
N LYS A 177 -7.79 -27.80 1.33
CA LYS A 177 -6.93 -26.61 1.38
C LYS A 177 -7.70 -25.36 0.94
N ARG A 178 -7.55 -24.27 1.70
CA ARG A 178 -8.00 -22.93 1.31
C ARG A 178 -6.80 -22.11 0.88
N THR A 179 -6.89 -21.46 -0.26
CA THR A 179 -5.80 -20.66 -0.82
C THR A 179 -6.36 -19.43 -1.49
N PHE A 180 -5.81 -18.26 -1.15
CA PHE A 180 -5.93 -17.05 -1.96
C PHE A 180 -4.53 -16.54 -2.29
N GLN A 181 -4.44 -15.74 -3.36
CA GLN A 181 -3.18 -15.19 -3.82
C GLN A 181 -3.28 -13.69 -4.04
N ILE A 182 -2.13 -13.04 -3.87
CA ILE A 182 -1.94 -11.61 -4.09
C ILE A 182 -1.16 -11.44 -5.39
N VAL A 183 -1.70 -10.68 -6.34
CA VAL A 183 -1.10 -10.48 -7.66
C VAL A 183 -0.89 -8.99 -7.90
N ARG A 184 0.34 -8.56 -8.16
CA ARG A 184 0.61 -7.21 -8.68
C ARG A 184 0.03 -7.14 -10.10
N VAL A 185 -0.85 -6.18 -10.35
CA VAL A 185 -1.50 -5.96 -11.65
C VAL A 185 -0.86 -4.73 -12.30
N PRO A 186 -0.04 -4.91 -13.36
CA PRO A 186 0.54 -3.78 -14.08
C PRO A 186 -0.55 -2.87 -14.66
N GLN A 187 -0.32 -1.56 -14.61
CA GLN A 187 -1.15 -0.50 -15.17
C GLN A 187 -0.39 0.24 -16.27
N TYR A 188 -0.50 -0.25 -17.50
CA TYR A 188 0.13 0.33 -18.68
C TYR A 188 -0.67 1.52 -19.21
N SER A 189 0.02 2.50 -19.80
CA SER A 189 -0.67 3.57 -20.53
C SER A 189 -1.10 3.09 -21.92
N ASN A 190 -0.23 2.35 -22.61
CA ASN A 190 -0.53 1.54 -23.79
C ASN A 190 0.29 0.24 -23.71
N LEU A 191 -0.21 -0.83 -24.30
CA LEU A 191 0.52 -2.10 -24.34
C LEU A 191 0.50 -2.64 -25.76
N THR A 192 1.68 -2.94 -26.31
CA THR A 192 1.81 -3.67 -27.58
C THR A 192 2.59 -4.95 -27.33
N LEU A 193 2.05 -6.09 -27.76
CA LEU A 193 2.78 -7.36 -27.68
C LEU A 193 3.81 -7.46 -28.81
N ASN A 194 4.99 -8.01 -28.52
CA ASN A 194 5.96 -8.43 -29.54
C ASN A 194 6.36 -9.91 -29.40
N SER A 195 5.70 -10.62 -28.50
CA SER A 195 5.84 -12.05 -28.24
C SER A 195 4.59 -12.54 -27.52
N ASP A 196 4.41 -13.86 -27.49
CA ASP A 196 3.35 -14.47 -26.70
C ASP A 196 3.62 -14.27 -25.20
N ILE A 197 2.58 -13.96 -24.43
CA ILE A 197 2.67 -13.86 -22.96
C ILE A 197 2.03 -15.09 -22.31
N THR A 198 2.60 -15.52 -21.19
CA THR A 198 2.12 -16.69 -20.43
C THR A 198 2.25 -16.48 -18.93
N THR A 199 1.74 -17.42 -18.15
CA THR A 199 1.81 -17.45 -16.69
C THR A 199 2.42 -18.79 -16.23
N PRO A 200 3.18 -18.82 -15.12
CA PRO A 200 3.51 -20.09 -14.49
C PRO A 200 2.23 -20.88 -14.16
N PRO A 201 2.27 -22.23 -14.24
CA PRO A 201 1.15 -23.05 -13.78
C PRO A 201 0.83 -22.77 -12.32
N PHE A 202 -0.42 -22.93 -11.93
CA PHE A 202 -0.78 -22.86 -10.52
C PHE A 202 -0.06 -23.99 -9.75
N ASN A 203 0.78 -23.62 -8.78
CA ASN A 203 1.57 -24.57 -8.01
C ASN A 203 0.93 -24.93 -6.65
N GLY A 204 -0.32 -24.51 -6.43
CA GLY A 204 -1.03 -24.68 -5.17
C GLY A 204 -0.97 -23.48 -4.24
N VAL A 205 -0.12 -22.48 -4.52
CA VAL A 205 -0.04 -21.21 -3.75
C VAL A 205 0.08 -19.96 -4.62
N ALA A 206 0.54 -20.08 -5.87
CA ALA A 206 0.71 -19.00 -6.82
C ALA A 206 0.64 -19.50 -8.28
N GLY A 207 0.44 -18.58 -9.23
CA GLY A 207 0.39 -18.85 -10.66
C GLY A 207 -1.04 -18.96 -11.21
N GLY A 208 -1.16 -19.36 -12.48
CA GLY A 208 -2.45 -19.65 -13.13
C GLY A 208 -3.36 -18.45 -13.37
N VAL A 209 -2.83 -17.22 -13.25
CA VAL A 209 -3.54 -15.97 -13.53
C VAL A 209 -2.74 -15.13 -14.51
N ILE A 210 -3.38 -14.46 -15.45
CA ILE A 210 -2.80 -13.36 -16.24
C ILE A 210 -3.71 -12.16 -16.04
N ALA A 211 -3.20 -11.09 -15.43
CA ALA A 211 -4.01 -9.91 -15.10
C ALA A 211 -3.27 -8.61 -15.43
N PHE A 212 -3.89 -7.71 -16.19
CA PHE A 212 -3.31 -6.39 -16.45
C PHE A 212 -4.38 -5.36 -16.79
N ASN A 213 -4.01 -4.09 -16.61
CA ASN A 213 -4.83 -2.93 -16.92
C ASN A 213 -4.11 -2.04 -17.93
N VAL A 214 -4.81 -1.59 -18.98
CA VAL A 214 -4.27 -0.69 -19.99
C VAL A 214 -5.17 0.54 -20.10
N SER A 215 -4.72 1.69 -19.63
CA SER A 215 -5.54 2.90 -19.62
C SER A 215 -5.92 3.38 -21.02
N GLY A 216 -4.99 3.29 -21.99
CA GLY A 216 -5.21 3.57 -23.40
C GLY A 216 -5.47 2.31 -24.22
N THR A 217 -4.63 2.06 -25.23
CA THR A 217 -4.82 1.00 -26.22
C THR A 217 -4.01 -0.25 -25.88
N PHE A 218 -4.69 -1.39 -25.89
CA PHE A 218 -4.05 -2.71 -25.90
C PHE A 218 -4.00 -3.26 -27.33
N ASN A 219 -2.80 -3.48 -27.86
CA ASN A 219 -2.55 -4.04 -29.18
C ASN A 219 -1.99 -5.46 -29.07
N PHE A 220 -2.76 -6.44 -29.57
CA PHE A 220 -2.30 -7.83 -29.64
C PHE A 220 -1.16 -8.04 -30.63
N ASN A 221 -1.10 -7.25 -31.71
CA ASN A 221 -0.05 -7.32 -32.72
C ASN A 221 0.23 -8.75 -33.25
N SER A 222 -0.83 -9.54 -33.45
CA SER A 222 -0.79 -10.93 -33.90
C SER A 222 -0.20 -11.95 -32.92
N PHE A 223 -0.01 -11.58 -31.65
CA PHE A 223 0.47 -12.48 -30.60
C PHE A 223 -0.65 -13.11 -29.76
N THR A 224 -0.26 -14.13 -29.00
CA THR A 224 -1.14 -14.93 -28.15
C THR A 224 -0.94 -14.62 -26.68
N ILE A 225 -2.06 -14.50 -25.95
CA ILE A 225 -2.08 -14.61 -24.49
C ILE A 225 -2.37 -16.08 -24.15
N ASN A 226 -1.37 -16.80 -23.67
CA ASN A 226 -1.43 -18.25 -23.51
C ASN A 226 -1.44 -18.69 -22.04
N GLY A 227 -2.63 -19.02 -21.55
CA GLY A 227 -2.91 -19.69 -20.29
C GLY A 227 -3.36 -21.15 -20.44
N THR A 228 -3.02 -21.81 -21.56
CA THR A 228 -3.36 -23.23 -21.79
C THR A 228 -2.63 -24.13 -20.79
N ALA A 229 -3.36 -25.02 -20.12
CA ALA A 229 -2.81 -25.98 -19.16
C ALA A 229 -1.99 -25.30 -18.03
N ARG A 230 -2.47 -24.15 -17.52
CA ARG A 230 -1.83 -23.38 -16.44
C ARG A 230 -2.70 -23.22 -15.18
N GLY A 231 -3.92 -23.76 -15.18
CA GLY A 231 -4.89 -23.73 -14.09
C GLY A 231 -4.63 -24.81 -13.04
N PHE A 232 -5.69 -25.38 -12.45
CA PHE A 232 -5.53 -26.44 -11.45
C PHE A 232 -4.89 -27.68 -12.06
N ARG A 233 -4.01 -28.32 -11.29
CA ARG A 233 -3.17 -29.44 -11.73
C ARG A 233 -3.97 -30.73 -11.93
N GLY A 234 -3.53 -31.55 -12.88
CA GLY A 234 -4.13 -32.86 -13.12
C GLY A 234 -3.85 -33.84 -11.99
N GLY A 235 -4.67 -34.88 -11.87
CA GLY A 235 -4.44 -35.97 -10.92
C GLY A 235 -3.29 -36.86 -11.37
N TYR A 236 -2.60 -37.47 -10.42
CA TYR A 236 -1.56 -38.45 -10.67
C TYR A 236 -1.81 -39.70 -9.82
N SER A 237 -1.68 -40.88 -10.43
CA SER A 237 -1.74 -42.16 -9.73
C SER A 237 -0.35 -42.82 -9.73
N PRO A 238 0.30 -43.03 -8.57
CA PRO A 238 1.45 -43.94 -8.47
C PRO A 238 1.02 -45.37 -8.83
N ILE A 239 1.98 -46.24 -9.18
CA ILE A 239 1.72 -47.60 -9.67
C ILE A 239 0.73 -48.35 -8.75
N ALA A 240 -0.42 -48.75 -9.31
CA ALA A 240 -1.42 -49.57 -8.66
C ALA A 240 -0.93 -51.03 -8.65
N ASN A 241 -0.44 -51.50 -7.50
CA ASN A 241 -0.06 -52.90 -7.31
C ASN A 241 -1.30 -53.76 -7.05
N SER A 242 -2.12 -54.09 -8.06
CA SER A 242 -2.99 -55.27 -7.96
C SER A 242 -3.96 -55.42 -9.12
N ASP A 243 -4.14 -56.67 -9.53
CA ASP A 243 -5.34 -57.18 -10.23
C ASP A 243 -6.62 -57.12 -9.33
N VAL A 244 -6.73 -56.13 -8.43
CA VAL A 244 -7.77 -56.03 -7.40
C VAL A 244 -8.45 -54.67 -7.48
N ASN A 245 -9.77 -54.69 -7.66
CA ASN A 245 -10.55 -53.53 -8.04
C ASN A 245 -11.63 -53.19 -7.04
N ASN A 246 -12.07 -51.92 -7.02
CA ASN A 246 -13.17 -51.51 -6.17
C ASN A 246 -14.03 -50.42 -6.82
N SER A 247 -14.95 -50.82 -7.70
CA SER A 247 -15.88 -49.95 -8.44
C SER A 247 -16.78 -49.04 -7.57
N THR A 248 -16.84 -49.27 -6.25
CA THR A 248 -17.75 -48.61 -5.31
C THR A 248 -17.15 -47.41 -4.57
N TYR A 249 -15.83 -47.22 -4.59
CA TYR A 249 -15.16 -46.18 -3.77
C TYR A 249 -15.15 -44.81 -4.45
N TYR A 250 -15.94 -43.88 -3.95
CA TYR A 250 -15.90 -42.47 -4.35
C TYR A 250 -14.71 -41.73 -3.76
N VAL A 251 -14.18 -42.16 -2.61
CA VAL A 251 -13.03 -41.53 -1.98
C VAL A 251 -12.22 -42.52 -1.15
N GLY A 252 -10.90 -42.35 -1.13
CA GLY A 252 -10.00 -43.07 -0.25
C GLY A 252 -8.59 -42.43 -0.23
N PRO A 253 -7.71 -42.91 0.67
CA PRO A 253 -6.38 -42.33 0.85
C PRO A 253 -5.49 -42.59 -0.37
N SER A 254 -4.51 -41.72 -0.58
CA SER A 254 -3.50 -41.80 -1.66
C SER A 254 -2.65 -43.08 -1.64
N THR A 255 -2.63 -43.79 -0.52
CA THR A 255 -1.92 -45.06 -0.33
C THR A 255 -2.72 -46.29 -0.76
N ASP A 256 -4.02 -46.14 -1.03
CA ASP A 256 -4.85 -47.24 -1.49
C ASP A 256 -4.58 -47.51 -2.98
N SER A 257 -3.88 -48.62 -3.27
CA SER A 257 -3.48 -49.00 -4.62
C SER A 257 -4.62 -49.52 -5.50
N ARG A 258 -5.85 -49.59 -4.98
CA ARG A 258 -7.03 -50.06 -5.74
C ARG A 258 -7.78 -48.92 -6.44
N ILE A 259 -7.37 -47.68 -6.19
CA ILE A 259 -8.05 -46.46 -6.60
C ILE A 259 -7.03 -45.41 -7.04
N SER A 260 -7.39 -44.56 -7.99
CA SER A 260 -6.47 -43.60 -8.62
C SER A 260 -6.68 -42.15 -8.21
N GLY A 261 -5.62 -41.35 -8.36
CA GLY A 261 -5.58 -39.96 -7.90
C GLY A 261 -6.58 -39.02 -8.59
N LYS A 262 -7.23 -38.16 -7.80
CA LYS A 262 -8.12 -37.10 -8.26
C LYS A 262 -7.34 -35.89 -8.78
N GLY A 263 -7.97 -35.07 -9.62
CA GLY A 263 -7.42 -33.76 -10.00
C GLY A 263 -7.45 -32.72 -8.87
N GLU A 264 -6.68 -31.65 -9.02
CA GLU A 264 -6.81 -30.45 -8.18
C GLU A 264 -7.99 -29.59 -8.62
N GLY A 265 -8.62 -28.90 -7.67
CA GLY A 265 -9.73 -27.99 -7.94
C GLY A 265 -10.05 -27.07 -6.78
N MET A 266 -11.22 -26.46 -6.84
CA MET A 266 -11.69 -25.49 -5.84
C MET A 266 -11.88 -26.06 -4.43
N ALA A 267 -12.03 -27.38 -4.31
CA ALA A 267 -12.22 -28.07 -3.04
C ALA A 267 -10.91 -28.40 -2.32
N GLY A 268 -9.75 -28.11 -2.93
CA GLY A 268 -8.44 -28.33 -2.34
C GLY A 268 -7.45 -28.97 -3.30
N THR A 269 -6.32 -29.38 -2.73
CA THR A 269 -5.14 -29.85 -3.46
C THR A 269 -4.87 -31.30 -3.05
N PRO A 270 -5.00 -32.29 -3.94
CA PRO A 270 -4.66 -33.67 -3.61
C PRO A 270 -3.16 -33.86 -3.42
N ARG A 271 -2.75 -34.99 -2.87
CA ARG A 271 -1.35 -35.32 -2.61
C ARG A 271 -0.54 -35.44 -3.89
N PHE A 272 -1.00 -36.31 -4.79
CA PHE A 272 -0.34 -36.65 -6.04
C PHE A 272 -0.98 -35.90 -7.20
N MET A 273 -0.17 -35.09 -7.89
CA MET A 273 -0.64 -34.26 -9.00
C MET A 273 0.34 -34.26 -10.16
N TRP A 274 -0.13 -33.78 -11.29
CA TRP A 274 0.63 -33.47 -12.48
C TRP A 274 0.50 -31.97 -12.78
N ASP A 275 1.62 -31.24 -12.73
CA ASP A 275 1.64 -29.79 -12.98
C ASP A 275 1.73 -29.41 -14.46
N GLY A 276 1.70 -30.41 -15.35
CA GLY A 276 1.91 -30.24 -16.80
C GLY A 276 3.33 -30.61 -17.24
N PHE A 277 4.27 -30.70 -16.30
CA PHE A 277 5.69 -30.89 -16.56
C PHE A 277 6.33 -31.98 -15.69
N ASN A 278 5.95 -32.05 -14.42
CA ASN A 278 6.50 -32.91 -13.40
C ASN A 278 5.38 -33.53 -12.55
N GLN A 279 5.67 -34.71 -12.00
CA GLN A 279 4.88 -35.29 -10.93
C GLN A 279 5.14 -34.49 -9.65
N VAL A 280 4.06 -34.21 -8.90
CA VAL A 280 4.11 -33.47 -7.65
C VAL A 280 3.56 -34.36 -6.54
N ASP A 281 4.31 -34.52 -5.46
CA ASP A 281 3.88 -35.18 -4.22
C ASP A 281 3.95 -34.17 -3.06
N ASN A 282 2.80 -33.88 -2.44
CA ASN A 282 2.71 -33.03 -1.26
C ASN A 282 3.04 -33.74 0.08
N GLY A 283 3.43 -35.02 0.03
CA GLY A 283 3.86 -35.83 1.17
C GLY A 283 2.75 -36.70 1.79
N VAL A 284 3.16 -37.85 2.37
CA VAL A 284 2.29 -38.90 2.95
C VAL A 284 1.32 -38.42 4.04
N GLY A 285 1.60 -37.30 4.72
CA GLY A 285 0.74 -36.74 5.77
C GLY A 285 -0.30 -35.74 5.26
N ASN A 286 -0.39 -35.51 3.95
CA ASN A 286 -1.22 -34.48 3.36
C ASN A 286 -2.06 -35.03 2.20
N GLU A 287 -3.15 -35.71 2.54
CA GLU A 287 -4.19 -36.09 1.56
C GLU A 287 -4.82 -34.86 0.90
N GLY A 288 -4.84 -33.71 1.59
CA GLY A 288 -5.17 -32.41 1.01
C GLY A 288 -6.61 -32.19 0.52
N LEU A 289 -7.37 -33.27 0.33
CA LEU A 289 -8.82 -33.33 0.09
C LEU A 289 -9.53 -34.07 1.23
N PRO A 290 -10.75 -33.65 1.63
CA PRO A 290 -11.52 -34.33 2.67
C PRO A 290 -11.85 -35.77 2.27
N GLY A 291 -11.69 -36.72 3.20
CA GLY A 291 -11.93 -38.14 2.96
C GLY A 291 -10.85 -38.88 2.14
N GLY A 292 -9.95 -38.16 1.45
CA GLY A 292 -8.81 -38.73 0.73
C GLY A 292 -8.58 -38.17 -0.69
N SER A 293 -7.37 -38.38 -1.21
CA SER A 293 -6.90 -37.91 -2.52
C SER A 293 -7.32 -38.75 -3.73
N SER A 294 -7.84 -39.96 -3.52
CA SER A 294 -8.03 -40.95 -4.59
C SER A 294 -9.46 -41.47 -4.70
N GLY A 295 -9.78 -42.11 -5.82
CA GLY A 295 -11.06 -42.75 -6.11
C GLY A 295 -11.96 -41.97 -7.05
N ARG A 296 -13.09 -42.58 -7.44
CA ARG A 296 -13.88 -42.09 -8.57
C ARG A 296 -14.63 -40.79 -8.35
N GLY A 297 -14.92 -40.40 -7.11
CA GLY A 297 -15.69 -39.19 -6.84
C GLY A 297 -14.97 -37.92 -7.30
N ALA A 298 -15.68 -37.01 -7.95
CA ALA A 298 -15.15 -35.74 -8.43
C ALA A 298 -15.32 -34.63 -7.38
N PRO A 299 -14.23 -34.10 -6.78
CA PRO A 299 -14.33 -33.06 -5.77
C PRO A 299 -14.53 -31.70 -6.45
N ALA A 300 -15.74 -31.17 -6.34
CA ALA A 300 -16.14 -29.92 -6.99
C ALA A 300 -15.83 -29.93 -8.49
N ASN A 301 -14.99 -29.02 -8.99
CA ASN A 301 -14.67 -28.93 -10.41
C ASN A 301 -13.49 -29.80 -10.86
N ALA A 302 -12.84 -30.55 -9.98
CA ALA A 302 -11.79 -31.48 -10.39
C ALA A 302 -12.37 -32.83 -10.85
N GLY A 303 -11.68 -33.49 -11.78
CA GLY A 303 -12.03 -34.84 -12.23
C GLY A 303 -11.70 -35.91 -11.17
N GLY A 304 -12.58 -36.90 -11.04
CA GLY A 304 -12.31 -38.09 -10.21
C GLY A 304 -11.31 -39.04 -10.85
N GLY A 305 -10.59 -39.83 -10.06
CA GLY A 305 -9.64 -40.83 -10.58
C GLY A 305 -10.33 -42.11 -11.06
N GLY A 306 -9.58 -42.99 -11.74
CA GLY A 306 -9.98 -44.38 -11.98
C GLY A 306 -10.15 -45.16 -10.66
N ASN A 307 -10.89 -46.26 -10.69
CA ASN A 307 -11.31 -46.98 -9.48
C ASN A 307 -11.57 -48.48 -9.68
N ASP A 308 -11.62 -48.91 -10.94
CA ASP A 308 -11.68 -50.30 -11.36
C ASP A 308 -10.54 -50.56 -12.35
N HIS A 309 -10.25 -51.82 -12.66
CA HIS A 309 -9.01 -52.22 -13.33
C HIS A 309 -8.84 -51.47 -14.63
N ASN A 310 -7.77 -50.70 -14.75
CA ASN A 310 -7.45 -49.97 -15.97
C ASN A 310 -8.59 -49.06 -16.45
N THR A 311 -9.37 -48.50 -15.52
CA THR A 311 -10.39 -47.49 -15.81
C THR A 311 -9.80 -46.13 -16.14
N GLY A 312 -10.56 -45.36 -16.91
CA GLY A 312 -10.21 -43.99 -17.24
C GLY A 312 -10.52 -43.00 -16.11
N GLY A 313 -9.71 -41.95 -16.02
CA GLY A 313 -9.95 -40.79 -15.17
C GLY A 313 -11.05 -39.89 -15.73
N GLY A 314 -11.81 -39.23 -14.84
CA GLY A 314 -12.84 -38.25 -15.22
C GLY A 314 -12.22 -36.92 -15.65
N GLY A 315 -12.86 -36.23 -16.59
CA GLY A 315 -12.44 -34.90 -17.03
C GLY A 315 -12.72 -33.82 -15.97
N GLY A 316 -11.93 -32.77 -15.93
CA GLY A 316 -12.19 -31.59 -15.07
C GLY A 316 -13.36 -30.74 -15.58
N GLY A 317 -13.97 -29.95 -14.71
CA GLY A 317 -15.06 -29.00 -15.02
C GLY A 317 -14.68 -27.53 -14.83
N ASN A 318 -15.45 -26.63 -15.47
CA ASN A 318 -15.48 -25.19 -15.18
C ASN A 318 -16.79 -24.55 -15.67
N GLY A 319 -16.83 -24.01 -16.89
CA GLY A 319 -18.08 -23.50 -17.48
C GLY A 319 -19.04 -24.63 -17.86
N GLY A 320 -18.47 -25.74 -18.33
CA GLY A 320 -19.15 -27.01 -18.55
C GLY A 320 -18.69 -28.08 -17.54
N ASN A 321 -19.48 -29.14 -17.39
CA ASN A 321 -19.05 -30.32 -16.66
C ASN A 321 -17.94 -31.04 -17.46
N GLY A 322 -17.05 -31.73 -16.75
CA GLY A 322 -16.17 -32.71 -17.38
C GLY A 322 -16.95 -33.92 -17.89
N GLY A 323 -16.24 -34.81 -18.56
CA GLY A 323 -16.72 -36.08 -19.06
C GLY A 323 -16.42 -37.23 -18.11
N LEU A 324 -17.27 -38.25 -18.14
CA LEU A 324 -17.08 -39.51 -17.40
C LEU A 324 -15.88 -40.28 -17.98
N GLY A 325 -15.02 -40.82 -17.12
CA GLY A 325 -13.97 -41.75 -17.52
C GLY A 325 -14.52 -43.11 -17.96
N GLY A 326 -13.84 -43.76 -18.89
CA GLY A 326 -14.24 -45.04 -19.47
C GLY A 326 -14.13 -46.21 -18.49
N ALA A 327 -14.92 -47.25 -18.77
CA ALA A 327 -14.95 -48.48 -18.00
C ALA A 327 -13.64 -49.29 -18.14
N GLY A 328 -13.31 -50.04 -17.11
CA GLY A 328 -12.08 -50.81 -17.01
C GLY A 328 -12.11 -52.10 -17.82
N TRP A 329 -10.98 -52.81 -17.83
CA TRP A 329 -10.88 -54.13 -18.45
C TRP A 329 -11.59 -55.19 -17.59
N GLN A 330 -12.51 -55.96 -18.18
CA GLN A 330 -13.37 -56.88 -17.42
C GLN A 330 -12.77 -58.30 -17.20
N GLY A 331 -11.53 -58.59 -17.59
CA GLY A 331 -11.04 -59.97 -17.79
C GLY A 331 -10.11 -60.60 -16.74
N GLY A 332 -10.04 -60.10 -15.49
CA GLY A 332 -9.16 -60.69 -14.46
C GLY A 332 -9.45 -60.33 -13.00
N GLY A 333 -10.63 -59.76 -12.68
CA GLY A 333 -10.99 -59.33 -11.32
C GLY A 333 -11.89 -58.09 -11.22
N GLY A 334 -12.39 -57.55 -12.33
CA GLY A 334 -13.34 -56.43 -12.35
C GLY A 334 -14.73 -56.83 -11.83
N ASP A 335 -15.51 -55.86 -11.36
CA ASP A 335 -16.91 -56.07 -10.94
C ASP A 335 -17.79 -56.38 -12.17
N LEU A 336 -17.84 -57.66 -12.54
CA LEU A 336 -18.54 -58.19 -13.72
C LEU A 336 -20.07 -58.01 -13.68
N LEU A 337 -20.65 -57.48 -12.60
CA LEU A 337 -22.06 -57.73 -12.28
C LEU A 337 -22.94 -56.52 -11.93
N SER A 338 -22.49 -55.27 -12.05
CA SER A 338 -23.42 -54.14 -11.89
C SER A 338 -23.58 -53.34 -13.18
N ALA A 339 -24.76 -53.45 -13.81
CA ALA A 339 -25.18 -52.63 -14.95
C ALA A 339 -25.24 -51.11 -14.65
N ASN A 340 -24.82 -50.68 -13.44
CA ASN A 340 -24.97 -49.33 -12.91
C ASN A 340 -23.65 -48.63 -12.55
N LEU A 341 -22.53 -49.34 -12.37
CA LEU A 341 -21.24 -48.75 -11.98
C LEU A 341 -20.17 -49.01 -13.05
N THR A 342 -19.80 -47.94 -13.77
CA THR A 342 -18.80 -47.99 -14.85
C THR A 342 -17.36 -48.09 -14.35
N GLY A 343 -17.12 -47.96 -13.04
CA GLY A 343 -15.77 -47.88 -12.43
C GLY A 343 -14.97 -46.62 -12.75
N GLY A 344 -15.22 -45.96 -13.89
CA GLY A 344 -14.51 -44.76 -14.33
C GLY A 344 -14.72 -43.54 -13.42
N GLY A 345 -13.74 -42.65 -13.48
CA GLY A 345 -13.71 -41.40 -12.72
C GLY A 345 -14.89 -40.49 -13.06
N ARG A 346 -15.56 -39.98 -12.03
CA ARG A 346 -16.71 -39.09 -12.18
C ARG A 346 -16.28 -37.77 -12.81
N PRO A 347 -17.16 -37.14 -13.61
CA PRO A 347 -16.86 -35.85 -14.24
C PRO A 347 -16.74 -34.75 -13.21
N GLY A 348 -15.76 -33.86 -13.36
CA GLY A 348 -15.68 -32.61 -12.60
C GLY A 348 -16.91 -31.75 -12.85
N TYR A 349 -17.44 -31.13 -11.80
CA TYR A 349 -18.64 -30.33 -11.87
C TYR A 349 -18.35 -28.93 -12.43
N LYS A 350 -19.31 -28.33 -13.13
CA LYS A 350 -19.22 -26.92 -13.50
C LYS A 350 -19.16 -26.06 -12.24
N SER A 351 -18.28 -25.06 -12.22
CA SER A 351 -17.95 -24.27 -11.03
C SER A 351 -19.16 -23.47 -10.53
N TYR A 352 -19.58 -22.45 -11.26
CA TYR A 352 -20.74 -21.64 -10.91
C TYR A 352 -21.19 -20.83 -12.11
N VAL A 353 -22.44 -21.03 -12.53
CA VAL A 353 -23.05 -20.25 -13.61
C VAL A 353 -24.31 -19.62 -13.04
N THR A 354 -24.30 -18.30 -12.86
CA THR A 354 -25.48 -17.54 -12.39
C THR A 354 -26.08 -16.74 -13.52
N THR A 355 -27.27 -16.21 -13.25
CA THR A 355 -27.87 -15.10 -13.98
C THR A 355 -27.19 -13.75 -13.70
N SER A 356 -26.21 -13.67 -12.78
CA SER A 356 -25.48 -12.42 -12.53
C SER A 356 -24.52 -12.13 -13.68
N LEU A 357 -24.53 -10.89 -14.17
CA LEU A 357 -23.84 -10.50 -15.40
C LEU A 357 -22.30 -10.42 -15.25
N PHE A 358 -21.78 -10.39 -14.02
CA PHE A 358 -20.34 -10.29 -13.73
C PHE A 358 -19.87 -11.49 -12.88
N PRO A 359 -19.00 -12.38 -13.40
CA PRO A 359 -18.78 -13.72 -12.83
C PRO A 359 -17.69 -13.76 -11.74
N ARG A 360 -17.70 -14.85 -10.97
CA ARG A 360 -16.52 -15.33 -10.23
C ARG A 360 -15.46 -15.81 -11.21
N LEU A 361 -14.18 -15.63 -10.87
CA LEU A 361 -13.05 -16.06 -11.71
C LEU A 361 -12.47 -17.36 -11.16
N VAL A 362 -12.63 -18.47 -11.89
CA VAL A 362 -12.21 -19.80 -11.43
C VAL A 362 -11.31 -20.45 -12.49
N MET A 363 -10.21 -21.06 -12.06
CA MET A 363 -9.37 -21.83 -12.97
C MET A 363 -10.09 -23.11 -13.44
N GLY A 364 -9.72 -23.60 -14.61
CA GLY A 364 -10.16 -24.92 -15.05
C GLY A 364 -9.72 -25.98 -14.04
N GLY A 365 -10.63 -26.91 -13.70
CA GLY A 365 -10.28 -28.05 -12.85
C GLY A 365 -9.35 -29.02 -13.57
N GLY A 366 -8.45 -29.66 -12.82
CA GLY A 366 -7.61 -30.73 -13.35
C GLY A 366 -8.43 -31.99 -13.63
N GLY A 367 -8.08 -32.73 -14.67
CA GLY A 367 -8.62 -34.08 -14.92
C GLY A 367 -8.07 -35.08 -13.91
N GLY A 368 -8.79 -36.18 -13.67
CA GLY A 368 -8.33 -37.27 -12.82
C GLY A 368 -7.35 -38.21 -13.52
N ALA A 369 -6.56 -38.94 -12.75
CA ALA A 369 -5.68 -39.98 -13.27
C ALA A 369 -6.49 -41.23 -13.68
N GLY A 370 -6.03 -41.90 -14.75
CA GLY A 370 -6.45 -43.25 -15.06
C GLY A 370 -5.78 -44.26 -14.13
N ASP A 371 -6.40 -45.44 -14.00
CA ASP A 371 -5.80 -46.56 -13.31
C ASP A 371 -4.61 -47.13 -14.07
N ALA A 372 -3.56 -47.50 -13.34
CA ALA A 372 -2.28 -47.87 -13.95
C ALA A 372 -1.54 -48.93 -13.14
N ASN A 373 -1.58 -50.17 -13.60
CA ASN A 373 -0.86 -51.30 -13.00
C ASN A 373 0.40 -51.68 -13.79
N ASN A 374 0.52 -51.26 -15.06
CA ASN A 374 1.69 -51.54 -15.90
C ASN A 374 2.57 -50.30 -16.16
N ALA A 375 2.05 -49.09 -15.93
CA ALA A 375 2.82 -47.86 -16.13
C ALA A 375 3.86 -47.59 -15.05
N SER A 376 5.15 -47.59 -15.41
CA SER A 376 6.26 -47.32 -14.48
C SER A 376 6.24 -45.93 -13.84
N SER A 377 5.52 -44.99 -14.46
CA SER A 377 5.38 -43.60 -13.99
C SER A 377 3.92 -43.18 -13.82
N GLY A 378 2.98 -44.14 -13.81
CA GLY A 378 1.55 -43.91 -13.72
C GLY A 378 0.94 -43.03 -14.82
N VAL A 379 -0.38 -42.83 -14.74
CA VAL A 379 -1.15 -42.05 -15.72
C VAL A 379 -1.56 -40.70 -15.13
N LYS A 380 -1.54 -39.65 -15.95
CA LYS A 380 -1.73 -38.26 -15.53
C LYS A 380 -3.01 -37.67 -16.13
N GLY A 381 -3.80 -36.99 -15.32
CA GLY A 381 -4.87 -36.13 -15.81
C GLY A 381 -4.33 -34.84 -16.45
N GLY A 382 -5.14 -34.22 -17.30
CA GLY A 382 -4.81 -32.94 -17.91
C GLY A 382 -4.92 -31.78 -16.92
N VAL A 383 -4.03 -30.78 -17.05
CA VAL A 383 -4.06 -29.54 -16.26
C VAL A 383 -5.17 -28.62 -16.78
N GLY A 384 -5.91 -27.95 -15.91
CA GLY A 384 -6.93 -26.98 -16.34
C GLY A 384 -6.36 -25.71 -16.98
N GLY A 385 -7.23 -24.87 -17.55
CA GLY A 385 -6.85 -23.56 -18.08
C GLY A 385 -6.74 -22.47 -17.01
N ALA A 386 -5.90 -21.46 -17.25
CA ALA A 386 -5.73 -20.31 -16.35
C ALA A 386 -6.91 -19.33 -16.33
N ILE A 387 -6.90 -18.42 -15.36
CA ILE A 387 -7.71 -17.20 -15.37
C ILE A 387 -6.98 -16.12 -16.17
N ILE A 388 -7.68 -15.46 -17.08
CA ILE A 388 -7.16 -14.33 -17.86
C ILE A 388 -8.10 -13.13 -17.66
N LEU A 389 -7.58 -12.07 -17.04
CA LEU A 389 -8.30 -10.85 -16.70
C LEU A 389 -7.66 -9.65 -17.39
N ILE A 390 -8.35 -9.09 -18.37
CA ILE A 390 -7.81 -7.99 -19.17
C ILE A 390 -8.76 -6.80 -19.04
N ASN A 391 -8.23 -5.70 -18.54
CA ASN A 391 -8.91 -4.41 -18.56
C ASN A 391 -8.18 -3.49 -19.55
N ALA A 392 -8.91 -2.86 -20.48
CA ALA A 392 -8.33 -1.83 -21.32
C ALA A 392 -9.29 -0.69 -21.70
N GLY A 393 -8.73 0.47 -22.03
CA GLY A 393 -9.46 1.57 -22.67
C GLY A 393 -9.99 1.14 -24.04
N SER A 394 -9.09 0.73 -24.93
CA SER A 394 -9.40 0.21 -26.27
C SER A 394 -8.58 -1.05 -26.58
N VAL A 395 -9.01 -1.79 -27.60
CA VAL A 395 -8.30 -2.98 -28.09
C VAL A 395 -8.14 -2.92 -29.60
N GLN A 396 -6.99 -3.35 -30.10
CA GLN A 396 -6.69 -3.36 -31.54
C GLN A 396 -5.87 -4.59 -31.95
N GLY A 397 -5.82 -4.80 -33.27
CA GLY A 397 -5.02 -5.85 -33.90
C GLY A 397 -5.72 -7.20 -33.95
N ILE A 398 -4.99 -8.20 -34.44
CA ILE A 398 -5.42 -9.60 -34.44
C ILE A 398 -4.78 -10.27 -33.24
N GLY A 399 -5.53 -11.05 -32.48
CA GLY A 399 -5.03 -11.66 -31.26
C GLY A 399 -5.75 -12.93 -30.87
N ILE A 400 -5.02 -13.82 -30.19
CA ILE A 400 -5.56 -15.06 -29.66
C ILE A 400 -5.43 -15.05 -28.13
N ILE A 401 -6.50 -15.37 -27.43
CA ILE A 401 -6.49 -15.67 -26.00
C ILE A 401 -6.76 -17.16 -25.85
N ASN A 402 -5.83 -17.90 -25.25
CA ASN A 402 -5.98 -19.33 -24.98
C ASN A 402 -6.01 -19.59 -23.48
N ALA A 403 -7.13 -20.07 -22.97
CA ALA A 403 -7.31 -20.61 -21.63
C ALA A 403 -7.77 -22.07 -21.70
N ASN A 404 -7.21 -22.86 -22.64
CA ASN A 404 -7.65 -24.24 -22.83
C ASN A 404 -7.17 -25.14 -21.68
N GLY A 405 -7.95 -26.17 -21.37
CA GLY A 405 -7.47 -27.30 -20.59
C GLY A 405 -6.47 -28.13 -21.40
N GLY A 406 -5.55 -28.78 -20.69
CA GLY A 406 -4.59 -29.73 -21.25
C GLY A 406 -5.21 -31.11 -21.43
N ASP A 407 -4.69 -31.87 -22.39
CA ASP A 407 -5.13 -33.23 -22.68
C ASP A 407 -4.69 -34.20 -21.57
N GLY A 408 -5.50 -35.21 -21.31
CA GLY A 408 -5.16 -36.32 -20.43
C GLY A 408 -4.10 -37.23 -21.06
N ALA A 409 -3.23 -37.82 -20.24
CA ALA A 409 -2.20 -38.72 -20.72
C ALA A 409 -2.81 -40.03 -21.24
N PRO A 410 -2.23 -40.63 -22.31
CA PRO A 410 -2.64 -41.94 -22.78
C PRO A 410 -2.35 -43.03 -21.74
N GLY A 411 -3.18 -44.07 -21.74
CA GLY A 411 -3.03 -45.26 -20.88
C GLY A 411 -2.15 -46.32 -21.55
N SER A 412 -0.83 -46.16 -21.51
CA SER A 412 0.13 -47.16 -22.03
C SER A 412 1.54 -46.94 -21.53
N TYR A 413 2.21 -48.03 -21.16
CA TYR A 413 3.65 -48.02 -20.90
C TYR A 413 4.29 -49.36 -21.30
N SER A 414 5.40 -49.29 -22.02
CA SER A 414 6.18 -50.46 -22.47
C SER A 414 5.38 -51.54 -23.25
N GLY A 415 4.29 -51.14 -23.93
CA GLY A 415 3.52 -52.03 -24.81
C GLY A 415 2.28 -52.66 -24.19
N SER A 416 2.03 -52.47 -22.89
CA SER A 416 0.80 -52.93 -22.22
C SER A 416 -0.23 -51.79 -22.07
N PRO A 417 -1.52 -52.06 -22.26
CA PRO A 417 -2.60 -51.09 -22.06
C PRO A 417 -2.86 -50.82 -20.56
N ASP A 418 -3.14 -49.56 -20.21
CA ASP A 418 -3.59 -49.11 -18.88
C ASP A 418 -4.82 -48.19 -19.05
N GLY A 419 -5.45 -47.77 -17.95
CA GLY A 419 -6.48 -46.74 -17.97
C GLY A 419 -5.92 -45.36 -18.30
N ALA A 420 -6.65 -44.55 -19.07
CA ALA A 420 -6.14 -43.24 -19.53
C ALA A 420 -6.60 -42.06 -18.66
N GLY A 421 -5.84 -40.97 -18.66
CA GLY A 421 -6.12 -39.78 -17.85
C GLY A 421 -7.27 -38.93 -18.42
N GLY A 422 -8.05 -38.31 -17.55
CA GLY A 422 -9.10 -37.37 -17.95
C GLY A 422 -8.53 -36.03 -18.42
N GLY A 423 -9.21 -35.34 -19.34
CA GLY A 423 -8.81 -34.03 -19.83
C GLY A 423 -9.04 -32.91 -18.79
N GLY A 424 -8.18 -31.90 -18.77
CA GLY A 424 -8.37 -30.70 -17.94
C GLY A 424 -9.46 -29.78 -18.48
N ALA A 425 -10.11 -29.00 -17.63
CA ALA A 425 -11.15 -28.07 -18.07
C ALA A 425 -10.58 -26.78 -18.67
N GLY A 426 -11.36 -26.09 -19.50
CA GLY A 426 -11.07 -24.71 -19.90
C GLY A 426 -11.09 -23.75 -18.70
N GLY A 427 -10.26 -22.71 -18.75
CA GLY A 427 -10.17 -21.65 -17.75
C GLY A 427 -11.23 -20.57 -17.89
N THR A 428 -11.04 -19.44 -17.21
CA THR A 428 -11.95 -18.29 -17.27
C THR A 428 -11.27 -17.10 -17.92
N VAL A 429 -11.92 -16.49 -18.90
CA VAL A 429 -11.47 -15.25 -19.56
C VAL A 429 -12.46 -14.14 -19.26
N LEU A 430 -11.99 -13.05 -18.66
CA LEU A 430 -12.73 -11.82 -18.45
C LEU A 430 -12.06 -10.67 -19.22
N LEU A 431 -12.77 -10.16 -20.23
CA LEU A 431 -12.29 -9.09 -21.11
C LEU A 431 -13.18 -7.85 -20.94
N ASN A 432 -12.66 -6.86 -20.21
CA ASN A 432 -13.35 -5.62 -19.86
C ASN A 432 -12.73 -4.42 -20.60
N ILE A 433 -13.33 -4.07 -21.74
CA ILE A 433 -12.91 -2.97 -22.61
C ILE A 433 -13.87 -1.78 -22.44
N SER A 434 -13.34 -0.57 -22.37
CA SER A 434 -14.17 0.62 -22.26
C SER A 434 -14.99 0.83 -23.55
N SER A 435 -16.24 1.30 -23.43
CA SER A 435 -17.22 1.36 -24.53
C SER A 435 -16.91 2.36 -25.66
N SER A 436 -15.75 3.03 -25.61
CA SER A 436 -15.30 4.03 -26.58
C SER A 436 -14.31 3.51 -27.62
N SER A 437 -14.01 2.20 -27.65
CA SER A 437 -13.08 1.64 -28.65
C SER A 437 -13.59 1.87 -30.08
N THR A 438 -12.89 2.67 -30.87
CA THR A 438 -13.16 2.91 -32.30
C THR A 438 -12.26 2.09 -33.22
N ALA A 439 -11.27 1.39 -32.66
CA ALA A 439 -10.32 0.56 -33.41
C ALA A 439 -10.96 -0.78 -33.82
N THR A 440 -10.57 -1.28 -35.00
CA THR A 440 -10.94 -2.63 -35.44
C THR A 440 -9.99 -3.65 -34.80
N ALA A 441 -10.56 -4.70 -34.22
CA ALA A 441 -9.82 -5.84 -33.69
C ALA A 441 -10.48 -7.14 -34.12
N ASN A 442 -9.68 -8.18 -34.33
CA ASN A 442 -10.16 -9.54 -34.55
C ASN A 442 -9.58 -10.44 -33.46
N ILE A 443 -10.41 -10.77 -32.49
CA ILE A 443 -10.00 -11.49 -31.30
C ILE A 443 -10.60 -12.89 -31.35
N THR A 444 -9.75 -13.91 -31.17
CA THR A 444 -10.20 -15.29 -30.93
C THR A 444 -9.96 -15.66 -29.48
N ILE A 445 -10.99 -16.10 -28.77
CA ILE A 445 -10.88 -16.57 -27.38
C ILE A 445 -11.21 -18.05 -27.33
N ASN A 446 -10.23 -18.87 -26.99
CA ASN A 446 -10.38 -20.31 -26.80
C ASN A 446 -10.31 -20.63 -25.31
N ALA A 447 -11.39 -21.15 -24.75
CA ALA A 447 -11.44 -21.72 -23.41
C ALA A 447 -12.03 -23.13 -23.51
N LYS A 448 -11.37 -24.00 -24.28
CA LYS A 448 -11.83 -25.37 -24.54
C LYS A 448 -11.44 -26.31 -23.40
N GLY A 449 -12.22 -27.37 -23.22
CA GLY A 449 -11.75 -28.53 -22.46
C GLY A 449 -10.66 -29.28 -23.23
N GLY A 450 -9.71 -29.87 -22.51
CA GLY A 450 -8.71 -30.79 -23.05
C GLY A 450 -9.33 -32.16 -23.35
N ARG A 451 -8.77 -32.90 -24.30
CA ARG A 451 -9.22 -34.25 -24.65
C ARG A 451 -8.88 -35.23 -23.54
N GLY A 452 -9.74 -36.23 -23.33
CA GLY A 452 -9.39 -37.40 -22.54
C GLY A 452 -8.32 -38.23 -23.25
N GLY A 453 -7.43 -38.87 -22.49
CA GLY A 453 -6.39 -39.72 -23.05
C GLY A 453 -6.96 -40.98 -23.72
N ASN A 454 -6.35 -41.42 -24.80
CA ASN A 454 -6.64 -42.71 -25.42
C ASN A 454 -5.98 -43.85 -24.64
N THR A 455 -6.55 -45.05 -24.71
CA THR A 455 -5.82 -46.27 -24.36
C THR A 455 -5.07 -46.77 -25.59
N GLU A 456 -3.89 -47.35 -25.41
CA GLU A 456 -3.05 -47.85 -26.52
C GLU A 456 -2.89 -49.37 -26.42
N ASN A 457 -2.70 -50.07 -27.54
CA ASN A 457 -2.38 -51.50 -27.61
C ASN A 457 -3.43 -52.47 -27.03
N ASP A 458 -4.71 -52.10 -26.98
CA ASP A 458 -5.80 -52.89 -26.40
C ASP A 458 -6.73 -53.56 -27.44
N ASN A 459 -6.17 -54.05 -28.57
CA ASN A 459 -6.83 -54.72 -29.71
C ASN A 459 -7.97 -55.70 -29.34
N ASN A 460 -9.22 -55.19 -29.22
CA ASN A 460 -10.44 -55.90 -28.75
C ASN A 460 -10.45 -56.31 -27.26
N ASN A 461 -9.51 -55.83 -26.46
CA ASN A 461 -9.40 -56.05 -25.02
C ASN A 461 -9.53 -54.73 -24.25
N SER A 462 -10.57 -53.95 -24.58
CA SER A 462 -10.58 -52.50 -24.35
C SER A 462 -10.46 -52.09 -22.89
N HIS A 463 -9.50 -51.19 -22.63
CA HIS A 463 -9.28 -50.54 -21.34
C HIS A 463 -10.08 -49.22 -21.30
N GLY A 464 -10.08 -48.50 -20.18
CA GLY A 464 -10.89 -47.30 -19.98
C GLY A 464 -10.22 -46.02 -20.49
N PRO A 465 -10.73 -45.38 -21.56
CA PRO A 465 -10.21 -44.09 -22.01
C PRO A 465 -10.61 -42.95 -21.05
N GLY A 466 -9.89 -41.83 -21.11
CA GLY A 466 -10.16 -40.67 -20.27
C GLY A 466 -11.44 -39.94 -20.67
N GLY A 467 -12.14 -39.36 -19.70
CA GLY A 467 -13.23 -38.43 -19.94
C GLY A 467 -12.72 -37.09 -20.48
N GLY A 468 -13.48 -36.46 -21.38
CA GLY A 468 -13.13 -35.15 -21.93
C GLY A 468 -13.26 -34.02 -20.90
N GLY A 469 -12.43 -32.98 -20.96
CA GLY A 469 -12.56 -31.81 -20.09
C GLY A 469 -13.76 -30.95 -20.44
N GLY A 470 -14.36 -30.28 -19.45
CA GLY A 470 -15.43 -29.30 -19.67
C GLY A 470 -14.90 -28.01 -20.30
N GLY A 471 -15.73 -27.34 -21.08
CA GLY A 471 -15.43 -26.00 -21.58
C GLY A 471 -15.31 -24.97 -20.46
N GLY A 472 -14.58 -23.89 -20.71
CA GLY A 472 -14.33 -22.79 -19.78
C GLY A 472 -15.41 -21.70 -19.78
N ILE A 473 -15.08 -20.56 -19.19
CA ILE A 473 -15.99 -19.40 -19.10
C ILE A 473 -15.39 -18.23 -19.87
N ILE A 474 -16.18 -17.58 -20.71
CA ILE A 474 -15.78 -16.34 -21.40
C ILE A 474 -16.79 -15.25 -21.05
N SER A 475 -16.33 -14.16 -20.45
CA SER A 475 -17.14 -12.99 -20.16
C SER A 475 -16.52 -11.74 -20.77
N HIS A 476 -17.29 -10.98 -21.53
CA HIS A 476 -16.78 -9.79 -22.21
C HIS A 476 -17.82 -8.67 -22.35
N ASN A 477 -17.35 -7.43 -22.51
CA ASN A 477 -18.17 -6.27 -22.88
C ASN A 477 -17.72 -5.61 -24.19
N LEU A 478 -17.07 -6.38 -25.07
CA LEU A 478 -16.54 -5.88 -26.33
C LEU A 478 -17.59 -5.12 -27.17
N PRO A 479 -17.21 -3.96 -27.74
CA PRO A 479 -18.11 -3.16 -28.58
C PRO A 479 -18.32 -3.81 -29.95
N SER A 480 -19.37 -3.39 -30.66
CA SER A 480 -19.84 -4.02 -31.90
C SER A 480 -18.86 -3.95 -33.08
N ASN A 481 -17.89 -3.04 -33.04
CA ASN A 481 -16.82 -2.89 -34.05
C ASN A 481 -15.64 -3.85 -33.85
N VAL A 482 -15.63 -4.65 -32.79
CA VAL A 482 -14.66 -5.72 -32.58
C VAL A 482 -15.25 -7.05 -33.06
N THR A 483 -14.58 -7.70 -34.00
CA THR A 483 -14.92 -9.07 -34.40
C THR A 483 -14.41 -10.03 -33.34
N LEU A 484 -15.31 -10.78 -32.73
CA LEU A 484 -15.00 -11.77 -31.70
C LEU A 484 -15.39 -13.17 -32.18
N THR A 485 -14.42 -14.07 -32.20
CA THR A 485 -14.66 -15.52 -32.31
C THR A 485 -14.43 -16.15 -30.95
N THR A 486 -15.42 -16.87 -30.42
CA THR A 486 -15.28 -17.59 -29.13
C THR A 486 -15.38 -19.09 -29.35
N ASN A 487 -14.63 -19.84 -28.54
CA ASN A 487 -14.68 -21.29 -28.53
C ASN A 487 -14.60 -21.81 -27.10
N VAL A 488 -15.74 -22.32 -26.61
CA VAL A 488 -15.88 -22.96 -25.31
C VAL A 488 -16.21 -24.45 -25.47
N ASN A 489 -15.80 -25.07 -26.58
CA ASN A 489 -16.11 -26.47 -26.84
C ASN A 489 -15.60 -27.37 -25.71
N ALA A 490 -16.36 -28.42 -25.44
CA ALA A 490 -15.91 -29.52 -24.63
C ALA A 490 -14.67 -30.19 -25.25
N GLY A 491 -13.86 -30.78 -24.38
CA GLY A 491 -12.91 -31.79 -24.80
C GLY A 491 -13.64 -33.09 -25.15
N SER A 492 -13.19 -33.76 -26.20
CA SER A 492 -13.66 -35.10 -26.55
C SER A 492 -13.13 -36.13 -25.56
N SER A 493 -13.89 -37.19 -25.32
CA SER A 493 -13.42 -38.41 -24.66
C SER A 493 -12.30 -39.06 -25.45
N GLY A 494 -11.44 -39.78 -24.74
CA GLY A 494 -10.51 -40.70 -25.36
C GLY A 494 -11.23 -41.90 -25.97
N ARG A 495 -10.51 -42.65 -26.79
CA ARG A 495 -10.98 -43.93 -27.36
C ARG A 495 -9.90 -45.00 -27.21
N SER A 496 -10.31 -46.25 -27.31
CA SER A 496 -9.40 -47.38 -27.36
C SER A 496 -8.60 -47.45 -28.65
N ASN A 497 -7.56 -48.28 -28.65
CA ASN A 497 -6.67 -48.56 -29.77
C ASN A 497 -6.14 -47.30 -30.45
N ALA A 498 -5.40 -46.47 -29.70
CA ALA A 498 -4.77 -45.24 -30.21
C ALA A 498 -5.77 -44.25 -30.84
N GLY A 499 -7.03 -44.27 -30.39
CA GLY A 499 -8.08 -43.41 -30.93
C GLY A 499 -8.95 -44.07 -32.02
N ALA A 500 -8.60 -45.24 -32.54
CA ALA A 500 -9.32 -45.92 -33.62
C ALA A 500 -10.51 -46.78 -33.13
N GLY A 501 -10.55 -47.09 -31.84
CA GLY A 501 -11.52 -47.98 -31.21
C GLY A 501 -12.78 -47.28 -30.69
N ILE A 502 -13.35 -47.84 -29.63
CA ILE A 502 -14.59 -47.37 -28.97
C ILE A 502 -14.27 -46.45 -27.79
N THR A 503 -15.24 -45.71 -27.27
CA THR A 503 -15.05 -44.87 -26.08
C THR A 503 -15.10 -45.66 -24.77
N ASN A 504 -15.52 -46.92 -24.79
CA ASN A 504 -15.72 -47.76 -23.60
C ASN A 504 -16.48 -47.03 -22.48
N GLU A 505 -17.62 -46.43 -22.85
CA GLU A 505 -18.47 -45.58 -22.00
C GLU A 505 -17.90 -44.23 -21.55
N ALA A 506 -16.63 -43.91 -21.89
CA ALA A 506 -16.11 -42.57 -21.69
C ALA A 506 -16.98 -41.54 -22.41
N LYS A 507 -17.12 -40.37 -21.81
CA LYS A 507 -17.95 -39.27 -22.32
C LYS A 507 -17.11 -38.04 -22.59
N ASP A 508 -17.54 -37.32 -23.61
CA ASP A 508 -17.07 -35.96 -23.86
C ASP A 508 -17.44 -35.08 -22.65
N GLY A 509 -16.71 -33.98 -22.47
CA GLY A 509 -17.15 -32.94 -21.56
C GLY A 509 -18.40 -32.22 -22.09
N GLU A 510 -18.90 -31.27 -21.33
CA GLU A 510 -19.92 -30.33 -21.80
C GLU A 510 -19.29 -29.01 -22.25
N PRO A 511 -19.89 -28.32 -23.24
CA PRO A 511 -19.48 -26.98 -23.61
C PRO A 511 -19.54 -26.02 -22.43
N GLY A 512 -18.67 -25.02 -22.48
CA GLY A 512 -18.57 -23.96 -21.50
C GLY A 512 -19.62 -22.88 -21.66
N TYR A 513 -19.40 -21.75 -20.98
CA TYR A 513 -20.35 -20.66 -20.90
C TYR A 513 -19.79 -19.36 -21.44
N ILE A 514 -20.59 -18.63 -22.22
CA ILE A 514 -20.24 -17.31 -22.76
C ILE A 514 -21.26 -16.29 -22.25
N THR A 515 -20.79 -15.18 -21.70
CA THR A 515 -21.64 -14.10 -21.19
C THR A 515 -21.18 -12.77 -21.73
N LYS A 516 -22.13 -11.92 -22.10
CA LYS A 516 -21.88 -10.51 -22.41
C LYS A 516 -22.36 -9.64 -21.25
N PHE A 517 -21.54 -8.68 -20.87
CA PHE A 517 -21.89 -7.66 -19.88
C PHE A 517 -21.69 -6.25 -20.45
N SER A 518 -22.17 -5.23 -19.74
CA SER A 518 -22.01 -3.81 -20.02
C SER A 518 -21.15 -3.13 -18.95
N SER A 519 -20.66 -1.92 -19.22
CA SER A 519 -19.85 -1.17 -18.23
C SER A 519 -20.60 -0.91 -16.92
N THR A 520 -21.93 -0.81 -16.95
CA THR A 520 -22.77 -0.61 -15.75
C THR A 520 -22.92 -1.87 -14.90
N ASP A 521 -22.65 -3.05 -15.47
CA ASP A 521 -22.69 -4.32 -14.74
C ASP A 521 -21.41 -4.56 -13.92
N VAL A 522 -20.35 -3.79 -14.18
CA VAL A 522 -19.08 -3.88 -13.44
C VAL A 522 -19.23 -3.15 -12.10
N PRO A 523 -19.10 -3.86 -10.96
CA PRO A 523 -19.17 -3.25 -9.64
C PRO A 523 -18.21 -2.05 -9.51
N PRO A 524 -18.60 -0.93 -8.85
CA PRO A 524 -17.76 0.26 -8.75
C PRO A 524 -16.34 0.00 -8.24
N ASN A 525 -16.19 -0.91 -7.28
CA ASN A 525 -14.89 -1.30 -6.71
C ASN A 525 -14.00 -2.14 -7.64
N LEU A 526 -14.50 -2.56 -8.81
CA LEU A 526 -13.76 -3.31 -9.83
C LEU A 526 -13.50 -2.51 -11.11
N GLN A 527 -13.91 -1.24 -11.15
CA GLN A 527 -13.67 -0.35 -12.28
C GLN A 527 -12.26 0.24 -12.24
N VAL A 528 -11.47 0.09 -13.31
CA VAL A 528 -10.01 0.41 -13.32
C VAL A 528 -9.52 1.25 -14.53
N ASN A 529 -10.37 1.49 -15.54
CA ASN A 529 -10.03 2.22 -16.78
C ASN A 529 -10.33 3.73 -16.66
N ALA A 530 -11.06 4.33 -17.61
CA ALA A 530 -11.37 5.77 -17.63
C ALA A 530 -12.07 6.26 -16.35
N SER A 531 -12.85 5.40 -15.69
CA SER A 531 -13.44 5.71 -14.37
C SER A 531 -12.38 6.04 -13.31
N CYS A 532 -11.15 5.56 -13.47
CA CYS A 532 -10.03 5.78 -12.56
C CYS A 532 -9.11 6.91 -12.97
N PHE A 533 -9.41 7.68 -14.01
CA PHE A 533 -8.56 8.81 -14.35
C PHE A 533 -8.68 9.92 -13.29
N PRO A 534 -7.58 10.62 -12.98
CA PRO A 534 -7.65 11.77 -12.09
C PRO A 534 -8.47 12.89 -12.74
N VAL A 535 -9.08 13.72 -11.89
CA VAL A 535 -9.81 14.93 -12.30
C VAL A 535 -9.25 16.05 -11.45
N LEU A 536 -8.51 16.98 -12.08
CA LEU A 536 -7.85 18.05 -11.35
C LEU A 536 -8.64 19.35 -11.45
N GLU A 537 -8.91 19.94 -10.29
CA GLU A 537 -9.51 21.26 -10.12
C GLU A 537 -8.45 22.22 -9.61
N THR A 538 -8.09 23.20 -10.42
CA THR A 538 -7.17 24.28 -10.07
C THR A 538 -7.98 25.52 -9.68
N THR A 539 -7.80 25.99 -8.45
CA THR A 539 -8.49 27.15 -7.89
C THR A 539 -7.50 28.09 -7.22
N VAL A 540 -7.89 29.35 -7.05
CA VAL A 540 -7.12 30.34 -6.28
C VAL A 540 -7.90 30.65 -5.01
N LYS A 541 -7.18 30.89 -3.92
CA LYS A 541 -7.75 31.23 -2.62
C LYS A 541 -7.47 32.69 -2.28
N SER A 542 -8.38 33.32 -1.55
CA SER A 542 -8.31 34.73 -1.11
C SER A 542 -6.93 35.12 -0.57
N LEU A 543 -6.37 36.20 -1.11
CA LEU A 543 -5.00 36.65 -0.87
C LEU A 543 -4.83 37.45 0.43
N SER A 544 -3.66 37.36 1.07
CA SER A 544 -3.24 38.25 2.17
C SER A 544 -2.73 39.62 1.69
N THR A 545 -2.29 39.72 0.44
CA THR A 545 -1.69 40.93 -0.17
C THR A 545 -2.24 41.15 -1.57
N ALA A 546 -3.47 41.68 -1.65
CA ALA A 546 -4.16 41.95 -2.92
C ALA A 546 -3.72 43.27 -3.62
N LYS A 547 -2.78 44.02 -3.04
CA LYS A 547 -2.31 45.32 -3.54
C LYS A 547 -0.78 45.40 -3.52
N ALA A 548 -0.19 45.95 -4.58
CA ALA A 548 1.24 46.29 -4.64
C ALA A 548 1.45 47.61 -5.36
N CYS A 549 2.45 48.40 -4.93
CA CYS A 549 2.86 49.60 -5.64
C CYS A 549 3.56 49.25 -6.97
N ASN A 550 3.38 50.07 -8.00
CA ASN A 550 4.08 49.94 -9.28
C ASN A 550 5.59 50.31 -9.20
N SER A 551 6.26 49.91 -8.12
CA SER A 551 7.70 50.03 -7.91
C SER A 551 8.37 48.74 -8.36
N ILE A 552 9.45 48.84 -9.15
CA ILE A 552 10.23 47.66 -9.56
C ILE A 552 10.74 46.94 -8.31
N GLY A 553 10.48 45.63 -8.21
CA GLY A 553 10.84 44.77 -7.09
C GLY A 553 9.73 44.54 -6.06
N GLU A 554 8.64 45.30 -6.11
CA GLU A 554 7.51 45.14 -5.18
C GLU A 554 6.85 43.78 -5.35
N LYS A 555 6.53 43.09 -4.24
CA LYS A 555 6.04 41.71 -4.26
C LYS A 555 4.53 41.60 -4.26
N VAL A 556 4.02 40.60 -4.97
CA VAL A 556 2.62 40.14 -4.97
C VAL A 556 2.58 38.65 -4.65
N SER A 557 1.49 38.15 -4.07
CA SER A 557 1.38 36.72 -3.72
C SER A 557 0.08 36.11 -4.21
N TYR A 558 0.13 34.82 -4.52
CA TYR A 558 -0.99 33.97 -4.93
C TYR A 558 -1.02 32.70 -4.08
N GLU A 559 -2.20 32.19 -3.72
CA GLU A 559 -2.35 30.85 -3.14
C GLU A 559 -3.21 29.99 -4.07
N ILE A 560 -2.59 29.00 -4.72
CA ILE A 560 -3.22 28.13 -5.72
C ILE A 560 -3.48 26.76 -5.10
N GLN A 561 -4.71 26.27 -5.18
CA GLN A 561 -5.05 24.88 -4.85
C GLN A 561 -5.21 24.04 -6.10
N ILE A 562 -4.54 22.90 -6.15
CA ILE A 562 -4.83 21.82 -7.09
C ILE A 562 -5.43 20.68 -6.28
N LYS A 563 -6.72 20.41 -6.50
CA LYS A 563 -7.46 19.32 -5.86
C LYS A 563 -7.73 18.22 -6.87
N ASN A 564 -7.52 16.97 -6.48
CA ASN A 564 -7.95 15.82 -7.27
C ASN A 564 -9.35 15.36 -6.82
N THR A 565 -10.37 15.61 -7.63
CA THR A 565 -11.75 15.13 -7.42
C THR A 565 -12.04 13.83 -8.16
N GLY A 566 -11.09 13.33 -8.96
CA GLY A 566 -11.18 12.06 -9.67
C GLY A 566 -10.89 10.87 -8.77
N ALA A 567 -11.24 9.68 -9.26
CA ALA A 567 -11.14 8.47 -8.46
C ALA A 567 -9.72 7.91 -8.35
N GLY A 568 -8.86 8.10 -9.36
CA GLY A 568 -7.48 7.65 -9.32
C GLY A 568 -6.46 8.73 -9.01
N ASN A 569 -5.24 8.27 -8.71
CA ASN A 569 -4.14 9.14 -8.33
C ASN A 569 -3.57 9.87 -9.55
N ALA A 570 -3.29 11.17 -9.40
CA ALA A 570 -2.57 11.94 -10.40
C ALA A 570 -1.07 11.92 -10.05
N ALA A 571 -0.25 11.33 -10.91
CA ALA A 571 1.20 11.32 -10.72
C ALA A 571 1.90 12.37 -11.59
N GLY A 572 3.02 12.90 -11.09
CA GLY A 572 3.85 13.87 -11.81
C GLY A 572 3.09 15.15 -12.19
N VAL A 573 2.26 15.65 -11.29
CA VAL A 573 1.49 16.88 -11.49
C VAL A 573 2.40 18.09 -11.41
N PHE A 574 2.18 19.05 -12.30
CA PHE A 574 2.79 20.37 -12.33
C PHE A 574 1.72 21.47 -12.29
N LEU A 575 2.00 22.57 -11.60
CA LEU A 575 1.32 23.85 -11.76
C LEU A 575 2.04 24.64 -12.86
N ASP A 576 1.34 24.90 -13.96
CA ASP A 576 1.67 25.95 -14.92
C ASP A 576 0.88 27.20 -14.50
N PHE A 577 1.58 28.32 -14.30
CA PHE A 577 0.98 29.58 -13.87
C PHE A 577 1.40 30.71 -14.80
N SER A 578 0.47 31.61 -15.15
CA SER A 578 0.75 32.79 -15.97
C SER A 578 0.60 34.07 -15.16
N PHE A 579 1.70 34.77 -14.91
CA PHE A 579 1.67 36.11 -14.32
C PHE A 579 1.17 37.16 -15.34
N PRO A 580 0.57 38.27 -14.88
CA PRO A 580 0.28 39.40 -15.75
C PRO A 580 1.55 40.00 -16.33
N ALA A 581 1.46 40.59 -17.52
CA ALA A 581 2.60 41.29 -18.12
C ALA A 581 3.14 42.37 -17.17
N GLY A 582 4.45 42.35 -16.93
CA GLY A 582 5.13 43.23 -15.98
C GLY A 582 5.41 42.62 -14.60
N ILE A 583 4.78 41.49 -14.26
CA ILE A 583 5.11 40.69 -13.06
C ILE A 583 6.01 39.51 -13.44
N GLN A 584 7.03 39.25 -12.62
CA GLN A 584 7.98 38.15 -12.77
C GLN A 584 7.98 37.27 -11.52
N PHE A 585 8.24 35.98 -11.69
CA PHE A 585 8.40 35.00 -10.62
C PHE A 585 9.52 35.40 -9.65
N ASP A 586 9.25 35.24 -8.35
CA ASP A 586 10.23 35.45 -7.28
C ASP A 586 10.46 34.18 -6.45
N SER A 587 9.40 33.55 -5.93
CA SER A 587 9.50 32.31 -5.16
C SER A 587 8.19 31.53 -5.10
N ALA A 588 8.24 30.24 -4.72
CA ALA A 588 7.04 29.44 -4.46
C ALA A 588 7.30 28.32 -3.43
N THR A 589 6.27 27.91 -2.70
CA THR A 589 6.27 26.77 -1.75
C THR A 589 4.97 25.98 -1.86
N ALA A 590 4.96 24.70 -1.49
CA ALA A 590 3.74 23.89 -1.45
C ALA A 590 3.51 23.23 -0.09
N THR A 591 2.24 22.97 0.21
CA THR A 591 1.77 22.12 1.31
C THR A 591 0.84 21.05 0.76
N TYR A 592 0.76 19.91 1.46
CA TYR A 592 0.09 18.71 0.97
C TYR A 592 -0.94 18.22 1.99
N SER A 593 -2.12 17.83 1.52
CA SER A 593 -3.06 17.04 2.33
C SER A 593 -2.56 15.61 2.52
N ILE A 594 -3.22 14.86 3.41
CA ILE A 594 -2.96 13.42 3.61
C ILE A 594 -3.00 12.65 2.28
N GLY A 595 -2.03 11.76 2.07
CA GLY A 595 -1.92 10.92 0.87
C GLY A 595 -1.38 11.63 -0.38
N THR A 596 -1.16 12.94 -0.32
CA THR A 596 -0.52 13.72 -1.39
C THR A 596 0.95 13.93 -1.06
N THR A 597 1.83 13.80 -2.06
CA THR A 597 3.28 13.94 -1.90
C THR A 597 3.85 14.92 -2.93
N GLY A 598 5.01 15.51 -2.66
CA GLY A 598 5.71 16.36 -3.61
C GLY A 598 7.04 16.88 -3.07
N PRO A 599 7.70 17.80 -3.78
CA PRO A 599 8.97 18.39 -3.34
C PRO A 599 8.85 19.09 -1.97
N SER A 600 9.74 18.76 -1.03
CA SER A 600 9.78 19.45 0.26
C SER A 600 10.44 20.83 0.12
N GLY A 601 9.78 21.88 0.62
CA GLY A 601 10.36 23.22 0.72
C GLY A 601 10.04 24.14 -0.47
N ALA A 602 11.01 24.95 -0.87
CA ALA A 602 10.86 25.88 -1.99
C ALA A 602 10.76 25.12 -3.32
N LEU A 603 9.78 25.48 -4.14
CA LEU A 603 9.57 24.86 -5.44
C LEU A 603 10.56 25.44 -6.46
N THR A 604 11.13 24.57 -7.28
CA THR A 604 11.98 24.97 -8.40
C THR A 604 11.11 25.35 -9.60
N ASN A 605 11.31 26.56 -10.13
CA ASN A 605 10.72 26.95 -11.42
C ASN A 605 11.54 26.33 -12.57
N THR A 606 10.91 25.55 -13.43
CA THR A 606 11.55 24.92 -14.60
C THR A 606 11.20 25.58 -15.93
N SER A 607 10.57 26.75 -15.91
CA SER A 607 10.11 27.50 -17.09
C SER A 607 10.52 28.99 -16.99
N SER A 608 9.90 29.86 -17.78
CA SER A 608 10.18 31.29 -17.78
C SER A 608 9.73 31.96 -16.47
N VAL A 609 10.21 33.18 -16.25
CA VAL A 609 9.82 33.98 -15.08
C VAL A 609 8.39 34.54 -15.18
N ASN A 610 7.80 34.62 -16.37
CA ASN A 610 6.42 35.09 -16.56
C ASN A 610 5.40 33.93 -16.55
N ASN A 611 5.84 32.74 -16.96
CA ASN A 611 5.04 31.52 -16.98
C ASN A 611 5.76 30.40 -16.22
N PRO A 612 5.91 30.53 -14.88
CA PRO A 612 6.64 29.55 -14.12
C PRO A 612 5.92 28.20 -14.07
N LEU A 613 6.72 27.13 -14.01
CA LEU A 613 6.25 25.75 -13.95
C LEU A 613 6.86 25.08 -12.72
N PHE A 614 6.01 24.49 -11.87
CA PHE A 614 6.41 23.80 -10.64
C PHE A 614 5.78 22.43 -10.63
N GLY A 615 6.43 21.38 -10.11
CA GLY A 615 5.74 20.09 -10.04
C GLY A 615 6.54 18.99 -9.40
N GLY A 616 6.27 17.76 -9.85
CA GLY A 616 6.66 16.54 -9.14
C GLY A 616 5.70 16.18 -8.02
N PHE A 617 4.46 16.70 -8.05
CA PHE A 617 3.44 16.33 -7.08
C PHE A 617 2.78 15.00 -7.48
N ASN A 618 2.44 14.17 -6.50
CA ASN A 618 1.52 13.05 -6.68
C ASN A 618 0.30 13.32 -5.80
N ILE A 619 -0.86 13.50 -6.43
CA ILE A 619 -2.10 13.91 -5.79
C ILE A 619 -3.05 12.72 -5.77
N ALA A 620 -3.16 12.07 -4.61
CA ALA A 620 -4.09 10.97 -4.41
C ALA A 620 -5.55 11.41 -4.58
N GLN A 621 -6.48 10.45 -4.67
CA GLN A 621 -7.92 10.73 -4.65
C GLN A 621 -8.29 11.63 -3.45
N ASN A 622 -9.03 12.72 -3.72
CA ASN A 622 -9.39 13.78 -2.76
C ASN A 622 -8.21 14.57 -2.18
N GLY A 623 -7.00 14.32 -2.68
CA GLY A 623 -5.79 15.04 -2.30
C GLY A 623 -5.80 16.48 -2.78
N VAL A 624 -5.10 17.35 -2.04
CA VAL A 624 -4.96 18.78 -2.31
C VAL A 624 -3.49 19.15 -2.17
N VAL A 625 -2.97 19.83 -3.19
CA VAL A 625 -1.72 20.60 -3.10
C VAL A 625 -2.11 22.07 -2.99
N THR A 626 -1.64 22.77 -1.95
CA THR A 626 -1.79 24.22 -1.83
C THR A 626 -0.43 24.87 -2.05
N ILE A 627 -0.34 25.76 -3.03
CA ILE A 627 0.89 26.35 -3.54
C ILE A 627 0.85 27.85 -3.29
N THR A 628 1.77 28.35 -2.47
CA THR A 628 1.97 29.79 -2.28
C THR A 628 2.99 30.27 -3.30
N LEU A 629 2.58 31.13 -4.22
CA LEU A 629 3.41 31.75 -5.26
C LEU A 629 3.66 33.21 -4.92
N VAL A 630 4.88 33.69 -5.17
CA VAL A 630 5.26 35.10 -5.02
C VAL A 630 5.80 35.60 -6.35
N GLY A 631 5.19 36.65 -6.87
CA GLY A 631 5.69 37.44 -8.00
C GLY A 631 6.26 38.77 -7.54
N LYS A 632 6.98 39.46 -8.42
CA LYS A 632 7.46 40.83 -8.23
C LYS A 632 7.26 41.68 -9.48
N VAL A 633 7.06 42.98 -9.30
CA VAL A 633 7.00 43.94 -10.40
C VAL A 633 8.38 44.00 -11.08
N GLY A 634 8.50 43.42 -12.27
CA GLY A 634 9.75 43.38 -13.06
C GLY A 634 9.93 44.59 -13.98
N SER A 635 8.84 45.25 -14.36
CA SER A 635 8.84 46.46 -15.18
C SER A 635 7.60 47.30 -14.88
N SER A 636 7.68 48.62 -15.08
CA SER A 636 6.54 49.53 -14.87
C SER A 636 5.32 49.07 -15.69
N MET A 637 4.18 48.99 -15.02
CA MET A 637 2.88 48.64 -15.61
C MET A 637 1.82 49.68 -15.23
N ALA A 638 0.69 49.72 -15.94
CA ALA A 638 -0.37 50.66 -15.60
C ALA A 638 -0.97 50.34 -14.23
N ALA A 639 -1.51 51.34 -13.54
CA ALA A 639 -2.28 51.07 -12.34
C ALA A 639 -3.62 50.44 -12.73
N GLY A 640 -4.02 49.41 -12.01
CA GLY A 640 -5.22 48.65 -12.37
C GLY A 640 -5.29 47.30 -11.69
N VAL A 641 -6.35 46.58 -12.04
CA VAL A 641 -6.66 45.25 -11.54
C VAL A 641 -6.25 44.25 -12.63
N TYR A 642 -5.40 43.28 -12.26
CA TYR A 642 -4.81 42.32 -13.18
C TYR A 642 -5.09 40.90 -12.74
N SER A 643 -5.54 40.09 -13.69
CA SER A 643 -5.87 38.69 -13.47
C SER A 643 -4.79 37.75 -14.00
N SER A 644 -4.64 36.60 -13.34
CA SER A 644 -3.74 35.51 -13.73
C SER A 644 -4.52 34.31 -14.27
N ASN A 645 -3.80 33.37 -14.88
CA ASN A 645 -4.33 32.05 -15.23
C ASN A 645 -3.47 30.97 -14.57
N ALA A 646 -4.08 29.86 -14.20
CA ALA A 646 -3.38 28.74 -13.58
C ALA A 646 -3.97 27.41 -14.06
N GLN A 647 -3.11 26.46 -14.42
CA GLN A 647 -3.54 25.13 -14.85
C GLN A 647 -2.67 24.02 -14.27
N ALA A 648 -3.31 22.89 -13.96
CA ALA A 648 -2.61 21.69 -13.52
C ALA A 648 -2.30 20.80 -14.73
N LEU A 649 -1.03 20.51 -14.94
CA LEU A 649 -0.56 19.56 -15.92
C LEU A 649 -0.27 18.23 -15.23
N TYR A 650 -0.62 17.10 -15.80
CA TYR A 650 -0.25 15.80 -15.25
C TYR A 650 0.08 14.80 -16.34
N LEU A 651 0.81 13.74 -15.98
CA LEU A 651 1.26 12.74 -16.93
C LEU A 651 0.06 12.03 -17.55
N ASP A 652 0.00 11.98 -18.88
CA ASP A 652 -1.12 11.40 -19.59
C ASP A 652 -1.25 9.87 -19.32
N PRO A 653 -2.37 9.42 -18.74
CA PRO A 653 -2.66 8.01 -18.54
C PRO A 653 -2.69 7.20 -19.83
N THR A 654 -2.96 7.80 -20.99
CA THR A 654 -3.10 7.09 -22.27
C THR A 654 -1.94 7.32 -23.22
N ARG A 655 -0.78 7.79 -22.69
CA ARG A 655 0.38 8.12 -23.53
C ARG A 655 0.93 6.94 -24.32
N THR A 656 1.26 7.15 -25.59
CA THR A 656 1.68 6.08 -26.54
C THR A 656 3.19 5.84 -26.57
N ALA A 657 3.99 6.82 -26.16
CA ALA A 657 5.44 6.71 -26.08
C ALA A 657 5.90 6.98 -24.64
N SER A 658 7.10 6.52 -24.27
CA SER A 658 7.70 6.75 -22.94
C SER A 658 8.07 8.23 -22.69
N ASN A 659 7.50 9.14 -23.48
CA ASN A 659 7.66 10.57 -23.36
C ASN A 659 7.01 11.09 -22.07
N THR A 660 7.34 12.32 -21.71
CA THR A 660 6.72 13.06 -20.59
C THR A 660 5.46 13.80 -21.05
N ARG A 661 4.64 13.21 -21.95
CA ARG A 661 3.42 13.87 -22.45
C ARG A 661 2.52 14.22 -21.26
N THR A 662 2.36 15.51 -21.03
CA THR A 662 1.42 16.02 -20.02
C THR A 662 0.15 16.53 -20.69
N ILE A 663 -0.93 16.47 -19.92
CA ILE A 663 -2.28 16.92 -20.26
C ILE A 663 -2.81 17.83 -19.17
N THR A 664 -3.82 18.62 -19.50
CA THR A 664 -4.54 19.51 -18.58
C THR A 664 -6.04 19.44 -18.85
N ALA A 665 -6.84 19.80 -17.84
CA ALA A 665 -8.29 19.90 -17.98
C ALA A 665 -8.68 20.83 -19.15
N ALA A 666 -9.63 20.44 -19.99
CA ALA A 666 -9.98 21.23 -21.17
C ALA A 666 -10.63 22.58 -20.81
N VAL A 667 -11.41 22.60 -19.74
CA VAL A 667 -12.11 23.79 -19.25
C VAL A 667 -11.08 24.79 -18.72
N ASN A 668 -11.10 26.01 -19.26
CA ASN A 668 -10.21 27.13 -18.93
C ASN A 668 -8.71 26.87 -19.19
N ALA A 669 -8.35 25.82 -19.94
CA ALA A 669 -6.94 25.61 -20.31
C ALA A 669 -6.41 26.69 -21.26
N TYR A 670 -5.18 27.12 -21.00
CA TYR A 670 -4.46 28.11 -21.81
C TYR A 670 -3.16 27.53 -22.38
N GLY A 671 -2.57 28.25 -23.33
CA GLY A 671 -1.34 27.82 -24.01
C GLY A 671 -1.55 26.66 -24.98
N THR A 672 -0.47 25.93 -25.26
CA THR A 672 -0.39 24.86 -26.28
C THR A 672 -0.45 23.44 -25.71
N VAL A 673 -0.70 23.28 -24.40
CA VAL A 673 -0.70 21.97 -23.74
C VAL A 673 -1.92 21.14 -24.16
N ASN A 674 -1.78 19.81 -24.12
CA ASN A 674 -2.81 18.87 -24.55
C ASN A 674 -4.06 18.92 -23.65
N LYS A 675 -5.23 19.06 -24.28
CA LYS A 675 -6.54 19.13 -23.61
C LYS A 675 -7.38 17.85 -23.75
N LYS A 676 -6.84 16.88 -24.48
CA LYS A 676 -7.42 15.56 -24.76
C LYS A 676 -6.44 14.46 -24.40
N TYR A 677 -6.97 13.34 -23.92
CA TYR A 677 -6.22 12.10 -23.78
C TYR A 677 -5.60 11.70 -25.12
N GLU A 678 -4.44 11.05 -25.12
CA GLU A 678 -3.79 10.61 -26.36
C GLU A 678 -4.54 9.42 -26.99
N GLY A 679 -4.76 9.49 -28.31
CA GLY A 679 -5.43 8.46 -29.10
C GLY A 679 -6.51 9.00 -30.04
N ASN A 680 -7.10 8.13 -30.85
CA ASN A 680 -8.19 8.50 -31.77
C ASN A 680 -9.51 8.71 -31.00
N ASN A 681 -10.22 9.79 -31.34
CA ASN A 681 -11.54 10.15 -30.79
C ASN A 681 -11.61 10.18 -29.25
N GLN A 682 -10.53 10.58 -28.60
CA GLN A 682 -10.48 10.68 -27.14
C GLN A 682 -11.30 11.86 -26.62
N ALA A 683 -11.85 11.68 -25.43
CA ALA A 683 -12.59 12.70 -24.71
C ALA A 683 -11.68 13.85 -24.27
N ASP A 684 -12.29 15.02 -24.06
CA ASP A 684 -11.65 16.12 -23.35
C ASP A 684 -11.29 15.70 -21.92
N VAL A 685 -10.17 16.22 -21.44
CA VAL A 685 -9.69 15.94 -20.09
C VAL A 685 -10.63 16.65 -19.09
N PRO A 686 -11.27 15.90 -18.18
CA PRO A 686 -12.18 16.46 -17.19
C PRO A 686 -11.43 17.26 -16.13
N GLY A 687 -12.15 18.16 -15.46
CA GLY A 687 -11.62 19.05 -14.44
C GLY A 687 -11.79 20.50 -14.84
N VAL A 688 -11.18 21.40 -14.07
CA VAL A 688 -11.30 22.84 -14.27
C VAL A 688 -9.97 23.50 -13.97
N ASN A 689 -9.50 24.33 -14.90
CA ASN A 689 -8.40 25.25 -14.65
C ASN A 689 -8.92 26.63 -14.21
N PHE A 690 -8.04 27.45 -13.66
CA PHE A 690 -8.37 28.80 -13.27
C PHE A 690 -8.12 29.79 -14.42
N THR A 691 -9.14 30.60 -14.73
CA THR A 691 -9.06 31.75 -15.63
C THR A 691 -9.48 33.01 -14.90
N GLY A 692 -8.74 34.09 -15.09
CA GLY A 692 -9.01 35.39 -14.48
C GLY A 692 -10.30 36.08 -14.95
N THR A 693 -10.97 35.59 -15.99
CA THR A 693 -12.17 36.22 -16.55
C THR A 693 -13.43 35.82 -15.77
N GLY A 694 -14.01 36.73 -14.97
CA GLY A 694 -15.38 36.63 -14.46
C GLY A 694 -15.56 36.38 -12.95
N THR A 695 -14.51 36.42 -12.13
CA THR A 695 -14.62 36.27 -10.66
C THR A 695 -13.74 37.29 -9.92
N ALA A 696 -14.33 38.03 -8.98
CA ALA A 696 -13.71 39.17 -8.30
C ALA A 696 -12.73 38.80 -7.16
N VAL A 697 -12.34 37.52 -7.03
CA VAL A 697 -11.73 36.99 -5.80
C VAL A 697 -10.19 36.98 -5.84
N ASP A 698 -9.56 37.12 -7.02
CA ASP A 698 -8.17 36.68 -7.23
C ASP A 698 -7.30 37.64 -8.05
N ASP A 699 -7.75 38.88 -8.25
CA ASP A 699 -6.98 39.88 -8.96
C ASP A 699 -5.94 40.55 -8.07
N ILE A 700 -4.77 40.85 -8.63
CA ILE A 700 -3.82 41.75 -8.00
C ILE A 700 -4.12 43.18 -8.45
N THR A 701 -4.15 44.10 -7.49
CA THR A 701 -4.28 45.53 -7.77
C THR A 701 -2.89 46.16 -7.77
N ILE A 702 -2.46 46.66 -8.91
CA ILE A 702 -1.26 47.49 -9.02
C ILE A 702 -1.64 48.95 -8.80
N LEU A 703 -1.09 49.53 -7.75
CA LEU A 703 -1.34 50.90 -7.35
C LEU A 703 -0.42 51.85 -8.11
N ALA A 704 -0.97 53.00 -8.53
CA ALA A 704 -0.19 54.07 -9.13
C ALA A 704 0.85 54.60 -8.14
N LEU A 705 2.07 54.84 -8.62
CA LEU A 705 3.01 55.66 -7.86
C LEU A 705 2.50 57.11 -7.83
N PRO A 706 2.64 57.82 -6.70
CA PRO A 706 2.37 59.25 -6.68
C PRO A 706 3.30 59.99 -7.66
N ALA A 707 2.82 61.13 -8.17
CA ALA A 707 3.60 61.96 -9.08
C ALA A 707 4.92 62.39 -8.44
N VAL A 708 5.97 62.49 -9.26
CA VAL A 708 7.25 63.07 -8.84
C VAL A 708 7.00 64.49 -8.32
N PRO A 709 7.46 64.83 -7.10
CA PRO A 709 7.13 66.12 -6.52
C PRO A 709 7.71 67.29 -7.32
N THR A 710 6.97 68.39 -7.40
CA THR A 710 7.48 69.67 -7.87
C THR A 710 7.83 70.56 -6.67
N PHE A 711 8.78 71.48 -6.83
CA PHE A 711 9.36 72.21 -5.71
C PHE A 711 9.65 73.68 -6.06
N THR A 712 9.72 74.52 -5.02
CA THR A 712 10.18 75.91 -5.08
C THR A 712 11.38 76.06 -4.14
N PRO A 713 12.59 76.33 -4.67
CA PRO A 713 13.75 76.62 -3.85
C PRO A 713 13.83 78.13 -3.53
N VAL A 714 14.03 78.47 -2.27
CA VAL A 714 14.45 79.80 -1.79
C VAL A 714 15.96 79.77 -1.58
N GLN A 715 16.66 80.66 -2.27
CA GLN A 715 18.12 80.72 -2.26
C GLN A 715 18.65 81.50 -1.04
N PRO A 716 19.86 81.19 -0.55
CA PRO A 716 20.46 81.87 0.60
C PRO A 716 20.69 83.37 0.34
N THR A 717 20.69 84.16 1.41
CA THR A 717 21.05 85.59 1.41
C THR A 717 22.09 85.87 2.49
N CYS A 718 22.69 87.07 2.51
CA CYS A 718 23.67 87.42 3.54
C CYS A 718 23.09 87.50 4.96
N ALA A 719 21.80 87.81 5.10
CA ALA A 719 21.11 87.78 6.39
C ALA A 719 20.68 86.36 6.81
N THR A 720 20.47 85.47 5.84
CA THR A 720 20.10 84.08 6.08
C THR A 720 20.89 83.18 5.12
N PRO A 721 22.12 82.77 5.50
CA PRO A 721 23.07 82.11 4.60
C PRO A 721 22.75 80.62 4.35
N THR A 722 21.47 80.24 4.38
CA THR A 722 20.93 78.90 4.10
C THR A 722 19.67 79.02 3.23
N GLY A 723 19.44 78.08 2.33
CA GLY A 723 18.24 77.99 1.51
C GLY A 723 17.09 77.20 2.14
N THR A 724 15.94 77.21 1.48
CA THR A 724 14.75 76.41 1.84
C THR A 724 14.18 75.74 0.58
N ILE A 725 13.70 74.51 0.67
CA ILE A 725 12.95 73.83 -0.41
C ILE A 725 11.51 73.61 0.09
N THR A 726 10.54 74.09 -0.69
CA THR A 726 9.11 73.87 -0.45
C THR A 726 8.52 73.02 -1.55
N VAL A 727 7.84 71.92 -1.21
CA VAL A 727 7.15 71.05 -2.18
C VAL A 727 5.81 71.70 -2.58
N ASN A 728 5.55 71.82 -3.88
CA ASN A 728 4.34 72.44 -4.42
C ASN A 728 3.26 71.39 -4.79
N THR A 729 3.66 70.31 -5.45
CA THR A 729 2.77 69.19 -5.81
C THR A 729 3.48 67.85 -5.58
N PRO A 730 2.77 66.77 -5.17
CA PRO A 730 1.39 66.73 -4.68
C PRO A 730 1.21 67.66 -3.47
N ALA A 731 0.04 68.31 -3.35
CA ALA A 731 -0.22 69.25 -2.26
C ALA A 731 -0.24 68.51 -0.91
N ASN A 732 0.16 69.21 0.16
CA ASN A 732 0.14 68.68 1.51
C ASN A 732 -1.29 68.23 1.90
N GLY A 733 -1.43 67.03 2.46
CA GLY A 733 -2.71 66.45 2.88
C GLY A 733 -2.54 65.24 3.79
N THR A 734 -3.63 64.81 4.42
CA THR A 734 -3.65 63.61 5.27
C THR A 734 -3.18 62.37 4.52
N GLY A 735 -2.15 61.71 5.04
CA GLY A 735 -1.58 60.49 4.45
C GLY A 735 -0.48 60.73 3.41
N ILE A 736 -0.05 61.97 3.16
CA ILE A 736 1.09 62.28 2.29
C ILE A 736 2.33 62.61 3.13
N LYS A 737 3.49 62.06 2.75
CA LYS A 737 4.79 62.31 3.39
C LYS A 737 5.85 62.65 2.36
N TYR A 738 6.75 63.58 2.65
CA TYR A 738 7.86 63.96 1.77
C TYR A 738 9.21 63.61 2.39
N THR A 739 10.17 63.22 1.56
CA THR A 739 11.52 62.86 2.02
C THR A 739 12.58 63.61 1.19
N LEU A 740 13.50 64.34 1.83
CA LEU A 740 14.61 65.06 1.20
C LEU A 740 15.93 64.30 1.34
N THR A 741 16.73 64.22 0.26
CA THR A 741 18.11 63.66 0.24
C THR A 741 19.07 64.62 -0.48
N GLY A 742 20.40 64.65 -0.22
CA GLY A 742 21.31 65.62 -0.89
C GLY A 742 22.83 65.46 -0.65
N THR A 743 23.68 66.33 -1.24
CA THR A 743 25.14 66.04 -1.38
C THR A 743 26.13 67.11 -0.88
N ASN A 744 25.81 67.97 0.10
CA ASN A 744 26.90 68.71 0.76
C ASN A 744 26.79 68.93 2.30
N PRO A 745 26.80 67.87 3.12
CA PRO A 745 26.56 66.47 2.76
C PRO A 745 25.30 65.98 3.49
N VAL A 746 24.11 66.22 2.93
CA VAL A 746 22.87 65.67 3.53
C VAL A 746 22.70 64.20 3.12
N THR A 747 23.37 63.32 3.86
CA THR A 747 23.37 61.88 3.56
C THR A 747 22.26 61.09 4.26
N ALA A 748 21.54 61.70 5.22
CA ALA A 748 20.36 61.10 5.85
C ALA A 748 19.06 61.67 5.25
N PRO A 749 18.07 60.83 4.89
CA PRO A 749 16.76 61.30 4.45
C PRO A 749 16.09 62.14 5.54
N VAL A 750 15.67 63.35 5.21
CA VAL A 750 14.88 64.19 6.13
C VAL A 750 13.42 64.04 5.75
N ASP A 751 12.62 63.53 6.68
CA ASP A 751 11.19 63.40 6.51
C ASP A 751 10.47 64.69 6.89
N SER A 752 9.46 65.07 6.10
CA SER A 752 8.59 66.19 6.40
C SER A 752 7.15 65.85 6.03
N THR A 753 6.24 66.05 6.99
CA THR A 753 4.78 66.02 6.75
C THR A 753 4.27 67.38 6.30
N THR A 754 5.08 68.44 6.37
CA THR A 754 4.69 69.80 5.95
C THR A 754 5.12 70.12 4.52
N GLY A 755 6.10 69.38 3.99
CA GLY A 755 6.69 69.63 2.66
C GLY A 755 7.69 70.79 2.63
N ILE A 756 8.10 71.31 3.79
CA ILE A 756 9.05 72.42 3.91
C ILE A 756 10.36 71.93 4.53
N PHE A 757 11.48 72.19 3.87
CA PHE A 757 12.84 71.87 4.32
C PHE A 757 13.68 73.15 4.37
N SER A 758 13.98 73.65 5.56
CA SER A 758 14.75 74.91 5.79
C SER A 758 16.17 74.63 6.28
N GLY A 759 17.03 75.66 6.30
CA GLY A 759 18.40 75.54 6.81
C GLY A 759 19.36 74.80 5.89
N LEU A 760 19.04 74.72 4.59
CA LEU A 760 19.80 73.95 3.62
C LEU A 760 21.04 74.71 3.15
N VAL A 761 22.22 74.10 3.25
CA VAL A 761 23.46 74.69 2.71
C VAL A 761 23.52 74.56 1.18
N ALA A 762 24.44 75.27 0.54
CA ALA A 762 24.63 75.20 -0.91
C ALA A 762 24.97 73.76 -1.35
N GLY A 763 24.21 73.22 -2.30
CA GLY A 763 24.31 71.83 -2.72
C GLY A 763 23.13 71.36 -3.58
N LYS A 764 23.20 70.09 -3.98
CA LYS A 764 22.17 69.40 -4.76
C LYS A 764 21.34 68.49 -3.85
N TYR A 765 20.01 68.57 -3.98
CA TYR A 765 19.04 67.81 -3.21
C TYR A 765 18.03 67.10 -4.12
N LYS A 766 17.29 66.12 -3.60
CA LYS A 766 16.16 65.45 -4.26
C LYS A 766 15.04 65.21 -3.27
N VAL A 767 13.80 65.28 -3.72
CA VAL A 767 12.60 64.98 -2.91
C VAL A 767 11.84 63.77 -3.48
N THR A 768 11.27 62.94 -2.62
CA THR A 768 10.24 61.94 -2.96
C THR A 768 8.95 62.20 -2.19
N THR A 769 7.83 61.69 -2.69
CA THR A 769 6.52 61.73 -2.02
C THR A 769 5.99 60.33 -1.78
N THR A 770 5.44 60.05 -0.61
CA THR A 770 4.70 58.81 -0.28
C THR A 770 3.21 59.13 -0.12
N ASN A 771 2.33 58.33 -0.72
CA ASN A 771 0.88 58.51 -0.65
C ASN A 771 0.23 57.72 0.51
N SER A 772 -1.10 57.86 0.68
CA SER A 772 -1.86 57.21 1.75
C SER A 772 -1.96 55.70 1.64
N GLU A 773 -1.74 55.13 0.44
CA GLU A 773 -1.66 53.69 0.21
C GLU A 773 -0.23 53.16 0.42
N GLY A 774 0.72 54.02 0.85
CA GLY A 774 2.11 53.67 1.15
C GLY A 774 3.07 53.66 -0.05
N CYS A 775 2.62 54.01 -1.26
CA CYS A 775 3.47 54.03 -2.45
C CYS A 775 4.33 55.30 -2.52
N THR A 776 5.61 55.15 -2.86
CA THR A 776 6.57 56.27 -2.95
C THR A 776 6.91 56.60 -4.40
N SER A 777 6.99 57.89 -4.73
CA SER A 777 7.30 58.40 -6.07
C SER A 777 8.75 58.12 -6.46
N LEU A 778 9.05 58.25 -7.76
CA LEU A 778 10.43 58.49 -8.19
C LEU A 778 10.95 59.82 -7.60
N PRO A 779 12.26 59.93 -7.34
CA PRO A 779 12.86 61.16 -6.81
C PRO A 779 12.87 62.28 -7.86
N THR A 780 12.86 63.53 -7.41
CA THR A 780 13.04 64.69 -8.29
C THR A 780 14.39 64.68 -9.01
N ALA A 781 14.49 65.48 -10.08
CA ALA A 781 15.79 65.97 -10.55
C ALA A 781 16.53 66.73 -9.44
N ASP A 782 17.84 66.97 -9.63
CA ASP A 782 18.66 67.68 -8.65
C ASP A 782 18.12 69.10 -8.41
N ILE A 783 17.65 69.36 -7.19
CA ILE A 783 17.27 70.67 -6.68
C ILE A 783 18.53 71.38 -6.22
N THR A 784 18.85 72.52 -6.83
CA THR A 784 20.08 73.25 -6.50
C THR A 784 19.78 74.40 -5.53
N ILE A 785 20.41 74.35 -4.35
CA ILE A 785 20.62 75.52 -3.50
C ILE A 785 21.97 76.12 -3.89
N ASN A 786 21.94 77.33 -4.42
CA ASN A 786 23.07 78.04 -4.97
C ASN A 786 24.06 78.43 -3.88
N ALA A 787 25.33 78.53 -4.25
CA ALA A 787 26.30 79.23 -3.43
C ALA A 787 25.91 80.71 -3.29
N LEU A 788 26.10 81.26 -2.10
CA LEU A 788 25.86 82.68 -1.84
C LEU A 788 26.94 83.52 -2.54
N ALA A 789 26.52 84.44 -3.41
CA ALA A 789 27.43 85.29 -4.16
C ALA A 789 28.29 86.18 -3.23
N GLY A 790 29.60 86.24 -3.48
CA GLY A 790 30.57 87.02 -2.68
C GLY A 790 31.06 86.34 -1.40
N ALA A 791 30.51 85.18 -1.04
CA ALA A 791 31.01 84.32 0.03
C ALA A 791 31.90 83.20 -0.56
N PRO A 792 32.86 82.64 0.21
CA PRO A 792 33.62 81.47 -0.25
C PRO A 792 32.71 80.25 -0.47
N THR A 793 33.13 79.26 -1.25
CA THR A 793 32.44 77.95 -1.33
C THR A 793 33.09 76.95 -0.40
N THR A 794 32.29 76.14 0.27
CA THR A 794 32.79 75.12 1.20
C THR A 794 32.32 73.73 0.80
N THR A 795 33.08 72.73 1.20
CA THR A 795 32.66 71.33 1.21
C THR A 795 32.48 70.91 2.66
N GLY A 796 31.26 70.51 3.00
CA GLY A 796 30.95 69.95 4.31
C GLY A 796 31.59 68.58 4.48
N VAL A 797 31.65 68.10 5.73
CA VAL A 797 32.24 66.79 6.07
C VAL A 797 31.19 65.92 6.75
N SER A 798 31.11 64.66 6.32
CA SER A 798 30.35 63.60 7.01
C SER A 798 31.30 62.50 7.46
N ILE A 799 31.34 62.22 8.76
CA ILE A 799 32.10 61.12 9.37
C ILE A 799 31.17 60.21 10.17
N CYS A 800 31.63 59.01 10.51
CA CYS A 800 30.93 58.14 11.44
C CYS A 800 31.37 58.39 12.87
N GLN A 801 30.48 58.11 13.81
CA GLN A 801 30.74 58.22 15.25
C GLN A 801 32.01 57.44 15.61
N GLY A 802 32.95 58.12 16.27
CA GLY A 802 34.24 57.59 16.68
C GLY A 802 35.32 57.54 15.59
N ASP A 803 35.03 57.93 14.34
CA ASP A 803 36.07 58.07 13.32
C ASP A 803 36.85 59.39 13.51
N THR A 804 38.16 59.36 13.32
CA THR A 804 39.06 60.52 13.45
C THR A 804 39.76 60.91 12.14
N THR A 805 39.73 60.04 11.13
CA THR A 805 40.31 60.26 9.80
C THR A 805 39.33 61.02 8.88
N GLY A 806 39.77 62.16 8.31
CA GLY A 806 38.98 62.95 7.33
C GLY A 806 38.10 64.08 7.88
N ALA A 807 38.28 64.48 9.15
CA ALA A 807 37.43 65.44 9.88
C ALA A 807 37.68 66.94 9.59
N ALA A 808 38.15 67.34 8.41
CA ALA A 808 38.46 68.75 8.11
C ALA A 808 37.46 69.35 7.10
N LEU A 809 36.74 70.39 7.50
CA LEU A 809 35.96 71.25 6.59
C LEU A 809 36.95 71.98 5.67
N VAL A 810 36.64 72.03 4.37
CA VAL A 810 37.54 72.60 3.36
C VAL A 810 36.81 73.65 2.55
N VAL A 811 37.49 74.76 2.29
CA VAL A 811 37.05 75.77 1.33
C VAL A 811 37.51 75.37 -0.06
N THR A 812 36.59 75.37 -1.02
CA THR A 812 36.82 74.92 -2.40
C THR A 812 37.04 76.04 -3.41
N SER A 813 36.84 77.30 -3.02
CA SER A 813 37.22 78.48 -3.83
C SER A 813 37.88 79.57 -2.97
N ALA A 814 38.92 80.21 -3.51
CA ALA A 814 39.69 81.24 -2.81
C ALA A 814 38.98 82.60 -2.84
N CYS A 815 39.12 83.38 -1.76
CA CYS A 815 38.71 84.78 -1.71
C CYS A 815 39.45 85.60 -2.78
N SER A 816 38.74 86.50 -3.47
CA SER A 816 39.34 87.42 -4.45
C SER A 816 40.37 88.38 -3.82
N SER A 817 40.23 88.68 -2.52
CA SER A 817 41.24 89.24 -1.63
C SER A 817 40.85 88.94 -0.17
N GLY A 818 41.85 88.83 0.74
CA GLY A 818 41.63 88.59 2.17
C GLY A 818 41.81 87.14 2.66
N THR A 819 41.87 86.97 3.98
CA THR A 819 42.00 85.65 4.64
C THR A 819 40.63 85.01 4.86
N ILE A 820 40.55 83.69 4.71
CA ILE A 820 39.35 82.91 5.08
C ILE A 820 39.27 82.85 6.60
N GLU A 821 38.12 83.24 7.14
CA GLU A 821 37.78 83.21 8.57
C GLU A 821 36.61 82.27 8.82
N TRP A 822 36.70 81.47 9.87
CA TRP A 822 35.67 80.51 10.30
C TRP A 822 34.93 81.00 11.54
N PHE A 823 33.62 80.78 11.60
CA PHE A 823 32.73 81.22 12.66
C PHE A 823 31.72 80.13 13.05
N THR A 824 31.14 80.26 14.25
CA THR A 824 30.06 79.39 14.76
C THR A 824 28.66 80.00 14.62
N VAL A 825 28.55 81.26 14.21
CA VAL A 825 27.28 82.00 14.07
C VAL A 825 27.12 82.63 12.68
N ALA A 826 25.87 82.83 12.25
CA ALA A 826 25.54 83.27 10.89
C ALA A 826 25.91 84.73 10.59
N SER A 827 25.96 85.59 11.61
CA SER A 827 26.31 87.02 11.53
C SER A 827 26.96 87.45 12.85
N GLU A 828 27.80 88.50 12.81
CA GLU A 828 28.47 89.06 14.00
C GLU A 828 29.39 88.05 14.75
N GLY A 829 30.12 88.48 15.78
CA GLY A 829 31.06 87.61 16.53
C GLY A 829 32.47 87.45 15.92
N THR A 830 33.38 86.83 16.68
CA THR A 830 34.82 86.68 16.36
C THR A 830 35.15 85.38 15.63
N ALA A 831 36.15 85.41 14.75
CA ALA A 831 36.62 84.22 14.04
C ALA A 831 37.28 83.21 15.01
N ILE A 832 36.98 81.93 14.83
CA ILE A 832 37.51 80.81 15.65
C ILE A 832 38.72 80.12 15.00
N ALA A 833 38.91 80.28 13.69
CA ALA A 833 40.05 79.78 12.94
C ALA A 833 40.24 80.58 11.65
N THR A 834 41.43 80.50 11.05
CA THR A 834 41.73 81.04 9.73
C THR A 834 42.36 79.98 8.83
N GLY A 835 42.22 80.13 7.51
CA GLY A 835 42.83 79.24 6.51
C GLY A 835 41.83 78.42 5.70
N SER A 836 42.33 77.78 4.64
CA SER A 836 41.52 77.06 3.64
C SER A 836 40.93 75.73 4.15
N SER A 837 41.35 75.25 5.32
CA SER A 837 40.78 74.08 5.96
C SER A 837 40.67 74.30 7.47
N PHE A 838 39.68 73.65 8.07
CA PHE A 838 39.34 73.78 9.47
C PHE A 838 38.86 72.43 9.99
N ASN A 839 39.59 71.82 10.93
CA ASN A 839 39.13 70.65 11.66
C ASN A 839 38.52 71.11 13.00
N PRO A 840 37.18 71.09 13.14
CA PRO A 840 36.52 71.57 14.35
C PRO A 840 36.89 70.79 15.62
N VAL A 841 37.37 69.54 15.50
CA VAL A 841 37.69 68.68 16.65
C VAL A 841 38.96 69.14 17.40
N VAL A 842 39.87 69.84 16.71
CA VAL A 842 41.19 70.22 17.26
C VAL A 842 41.36 71.73 17.49
N VAL A 843 40.33 72.54 17.20
CA VAL A 843 40.38 74.00 17.34
C VAL A 843 39.61 74.43 18.59
N ALA A 844 40.29 75.11 19.51
CA ALA A 844 39.67 75.67 20.71
C ALA A 844 38.59 76.70 20.36
N GLY A 845 37.42 76.62 21.00
CA GLY A 845 36.28 77.52 20.75
C GLY A 845 35.32 77.08 19.63
N SER A 846 35.56 75.95 18.95
CA SER A 846 34.64 75.37 17.96
C SER A 846 33.33 74.82 18.55
N GLY A 847 33.33 74.44 19.83
CA GLY A 847 32.22 73.74 20.48
C GLY A 847 32.16 72.23 20.18
N LEU A 848 33.18 71.65 19.53
CA LEU A 848 33.28 70.22 19.23
C LEU A 848 34.59 69.63 19.79
N THR A 849 34.49 68.81 20.86
CA THR A 849 35.66 68.22 21.55
C THR A 849 36.00 66.79 21.12
N ASP A 850 35.04 66.05 20.57
CA ASP A 850 35.19 64.70 20.05
C ASP A 850 34.16 64.38 18.96
N THR A 851 34.27 63.19 18.37
CA THR A 851 33.35 62.66 17.35
C THR A 851 32.47 61.52 17.90
N ASN A 852 32.35 61.39 19.22
CA ASN A 852 31.66 60.28 19.88
C ASN A 852 30.16 60.48 20.01
N THR A 853 29.63 61.67 19.75
CA THR A 853 28.19 61.97 19.80
C THR A 853 27.70 62.36 18.41
N ALA A 854 26.67 61.66 17.90
CA ALA A 854 26.04 61.99 16.64
C ALA A 854 25.34 63.36 16.71
N LYS A 855 25.65 64.26 15.79
CA LYS A 855 25.06 65.60 15.66
C LYS A 855 25.46 66.25 14.34
N THR A 856 24.67 67.22 13.91
CA THR A 856 25.04 68.16 12.84
C THR A 856 25.38 69.50 13.46
N VAL A 857 26.54 70.06 13.13
CA VAL A 857 26.95 71.40 13.54
C VAL A 857 27.14 72.25 12.29
N ILE A 858 26.54 73.44 12.27
CA ILE A 858 26.72 74.41 11.19
C ILE A 858 27.85 75.36 11.57
N TYR A 859 28.81 75.49 10.67
CA TYR A 859 29.89 76.48 10.75
C TYR A 859 29.76 77.44 9.57
N TYR A 860 30.41 78.58 9.68
CA TYR A 860 30.31 79.63 8.68
C TYR A 860 31.70 80.06 8.24
N ALA A 861 31.93 80.17 6.94
CA ALA A 861 33.18 80.70 6.39
C ALA A 861 32.93 82.06 5.73
N SER A 862 33.84 83.00 5.90
CA SER A 862 33.77 84.31 5.24
C SER A 862 35.14 84.74 4.73
N CYS A 863 35.12 85.55 3.68
CA CYS A 863 36.26 86.39 3.29
C CYS A 863 36.14 87.69 4.09
N SER A 864 37.15 88.07 4.88
CA SER A 864 37.12 89.17 5.86
C SER A 864 36.20 90.34 5.46
N GLY A 865 35.07 90.49 6.17
CA GLY A 865 34.07 91.56 5.95
C GLY A 865 32.96 91.27 4.92
N SER A 866 32.94 90.08 4.30
CA SER A 866 31.91 89.65 3.35
C SER A 866 30.81 88.78 4.00
N CYS A 867 29.81 88.43 3.19
CA CYS A 867 28.75 87.51 3.56
C CYS A 867 29.33 86.14 3.94
N ARG A 868 28.77 85.54 5.00
CA ARG A 868 29.19 84.21 5.44
C ARG A 868 28.50 83.13 4.62
N THR A 869 29.22 82.09 4.24
CA THR A 869 28.66 80.86 3.68
C THR A 869 28.46 79.86 4.81
N ALA A 870 27.32 79.15 4.84
CA ALA A 870 27.12 78.06 5.79
C ALA A 870 27.74 76.76 5.26
N THR A 871 28.38 76.01 6.15
CA THR A 871 28.88 74.66 5.90
C THR A 871 28.47 73.74 7.03
N SER A 872 28.31 72.45 6.75
CA SER A 872 27.88 71.49 7.75
C SER A 872 28.98 70.48 8.08
N PHE A 873 29.10 70.18 9.38
CA PHE A 873 29.89 69.09 9.91
C PHE A 873 28.94 68.06 10.54
N VAL A 874 28.88 66.87 9.95
CA VAL A 874 27.91 65.83 10.31
C VAL A 874 28.63 64.63 10.92
N ILE A 875 28.32 64.33 12.17
CA ILE A 875 28.70 63.07 12.84
C ILE A 875 27.50 62.14 12.78
N LYS A 876 27.63 61.07 12.00
CA LYS A 876 26.59 60.06 11.81
C LYS A 876 26.69 58.99 12.90
N PRO A 877 25.58 58.57 13.54
CA PRO A 877 25.64 57.46 14.49
C PRO A 877 26.08 56.20 13.75
N LYS A 878 26.92 55.37 14.38
CA LYS A 878 27.13 54.00 13.88
C LYS A 878 25.92 53.17 14.28
N PRO A 879 25.27 52.47 13.34
CA PRO A 879 24.20 51.57 13.72
C PRO A 879 24.78 50.43 14.59
N THR A 880 23.92 49.84 15.40
CA THR A 880 24.21 48.65 16.22
C THR A 880 23.18 47.57 15.88
N ILE A 881 23.57 46.30 15.95
CA ILE A 881 22.60 45.19 15.95
C ILE A 881 22.09 45.07 17.38
N THR A 882 20.82 45.42 17.58
CA THR A 882 20.20 45.46 18.92
C THR A 882 19.61 44.12 19.31
N ALA A 883 19.24 43.28 18.35
CA ALA A 883 18.78 41.92 18.57
C ALA A 883 19.02 41.03 17.35
N THR A 884 19.19 39.73 17.58
CA THR A 884 19.15 38.70 16.55
C THR A 884 18.11 37.66 16.92
N THR A 885 17.49 37.08 15.90
CA THR A 885 16.51 36.01 16.04
C THR A 885 17.05 34.80 15.30
N PRO A 886 17.88 33.95 15.95
CA PRO A 886 18.24 32.67 15.39
C PRO A 886 16.98 31.82 15.22
N ASN A 887 17.02 30.88 14.29
CA ASN A 887 15.89 30.00 14.04
C ASN A 887 16.36 28.58 13.76
N SER A 888 15.47 27.62 14.02
CA SER A 888 15.76 26.20 13.92
C SER A 888 14.65 25.50 13.14
N ARG A 889 15.01 24.45 12.42
CA ARG A 889 14.05 23.55 11.79
C ARG A 889 14.47 22.10 11.91
N CYS A 890 13.54 21.21 11.64
CA CYS A 890 13.81 19.80 11.45
C CYS A 890 14.17 19.53 9.98
N ASP A 891 15.19 18.71 9.78
CA ASP A 891 15.71 18.24 8.50
C ASP A 891 16.10 19.35 7.51
N ALA A 892 16.46 18.94 6.29
CA ALA A 892 16.98 19.83 5.29
C ALA A 892 15.94 20.85 4.79
N GLY A 893 16.34 22.12 4.74
CA GLY A 893 15.49 23.20 4.23
C GLY A 893 15.88 24.56 4.77
N THR A 894 15.02 25.55 4.55
CA THR A 894 15.33 26.94 4.86
C THR A 894 14.85 27.34 6.26
N VAL A 895 15.60 28.22 6.91
CA VAL A 895 15.15 28.93 8.10
C VAL A 895 15.14 30.42 7.83
N THR A 896 14.13 31.13 8.36
CA THR A 896 14.12 32.60 8.34
C THR A 896 14.75 33.10 9.62
N LEU A 897 15.93 33.69 9.46
CA LEU A 897 16.67 34.37 10.51
C LEU A 897 16.21 35.84 10.59
N GLY A 898 16.26 36.41 11.78
CA GLY A 898 15.94 37.81 12.02
C GLY A 898 17.11 38.58 12.60
N ALA A 899 17.16 39.88 12.33
CA ALA A 899 18.01 40.82 13.03
C ALA A 899 17.30 42.17 13.11
N THR A 900 17.52 42.89 14.22
CA THR A 900 17.06 44.26 14.40
C THR A 900 18.28 45.14 14.60
N ALA A 901 18.29 46.27 13.89
CA ALA A 901 19.33 47.29 14.02
C ALA A 901 18.75 48.54 14.66
N SER A 902 19.60 49.33 15.31
CA SER A 902 19.21 50.65 15.83
C SER A 902 18.80 51.62 14.72
N SER A 903 19.39 51.47 13.52
CA SER A 903 19.05 52.22 12.30
C SER A 903 19.73 51.57 11.07
N GLY A 904 19.35 52.01 9.85
CA GLY A 904 19.99 51.61 8.59
C GLY A 904 19.57 50.26 8.00
N THR A 905 20.24 49.89 6.92
CA THR A 905 20.04 48.64 6.19
C THR A 905 20.87 47.53 6.81
N ILE A 906 20.23 46.44 7.22
CA ILE A 906 20.91 45.20 7.64
C ILE A 906 21.42 44.47 6.41
N ASN A 907 22.69 44.03 6.41
CA ASN A 907 23.29 43.20 5.37
C ASN A 907 23.70 41.83 5.94
N TRP A 908 23.47 40.76 5.19
CA TRP A 908 23.69 39.37 5.59
C TRP A 908 24.92 38.77 4.92
N TYR A 909 25.66 37.92 5.62
CA TYR A 909 26.93 37.36 5.16
C TYR A 909 27.11 35.90 5.60
N ALA A 910 27.87 35.15 4.79
CA ALA A 910 28.28 33.77 5.12
C ALA A 910 29.50 33.70 6.06
N ALA A 911 30.22 34.82 6.25
CA ALA A 911 31.46 34.87 7.01
C ALA A 911 31.48 36.05 7.99
N SER A 912 32.21 35.89 9.11
CA SER A 912 32.38 36.92 10.14
C SER A 912 33.15 38.16 9.65
N THR A 913 33.98 38.02 8.61
CA THR A 913 34.72 39.11 7.94
C THR A 913 34.85 38.83 6.44
N GLY A 914 34.86 39.88 5.60
CA GLY A 914 35.02 39.75 4.14
C GLY A 914 33.84 39.08 3.43
N GLY A 915 33.99 38.79 2.13
CA GLY A 915 32.95 38.17 1.31
C GLY A 915 31.80 39.11 0.90
N PRO A 916 31.08 38.79 -0.20
CA PRO A 916 29.94 39.58 -0.66
C PRO A 916 28.73 39.45 0.28
N SER A 917 27.86 40.46 0.28
CA SER A 917 26.57 40.38 0.96
C SER A 917 25.68 39.34 0.26
N LEU A 918 25.02 38.50 1.06
CA LEU A 918 24.05 37.49 0.65
C LEU A 918 22.64 38.08 0.46
N GLY A 919 22.37 39.22 1.08
CA GLY A 919 21.06 39.87 1.06
C GLY A 919 20.97 41.01 2.05
N THR A 920 19.88 41.77 1.97
CA THR A 920 19.62 42.92 2.83
C THR A 920 18.21 42.88 3.42
N GLY A 921 18.02 43.41 4.63
CA GLY A 921 16.72 43.48 5.30
C GLY A 921 16.74 42.88 6.72
N SER A 922 15.66 43.13 7.49
CA SER A 922 15.51 42.66 8.87
C SER A 922 15.32 41.15 9.00
N SER A 923 15.06 40.46 7.90
CA SER A 923 15.00 39.00 7.83
C SER A 923 15.81 38.47 6.66
N PHE A 924 16.32 37.26 6.83
CA PHE A 924 17.02 36.51 5.79
C PHE A 924 16.60 35.06 5.85
N THR A 925 16.03 34.60 4.75
CA THR A 925 15.75 33.18 4.56
C THR A 925 17.00 32.55 3.96
N THR A 926 17.57 31.59 4.67
CA THR A 926 18.75 30.86 4.22
C THR A 926 18.43 30.09 2.93
N PRO A 927 19.43 29.74 2.10
CA PRO A 927 19.33 28.60 1.19
C PRO A 927 18.91 27.34 1.95
N SER A 928 18.54 26.28 1.22
CA SER A 928 18.25 24.99 1.86
C SER A 928 19.49 24.47 2.56
N LEU A 929 19.44 24.32 3.88
CA LEU A 929 20.53 23.84 4.71
C LEU A 929 20.28 22.38 5.06
N SER A 930 21.29 21.54 4.89
CA SER A 930 21.29 20.15 5.40
C SER A 930 22.06 19.99 6.70
N THR A 931 22.78 21.04 7.13
CA THR A 931 23.56 21.08 8.36
C THR A 931 23.43 22.46 9.01
N THR A 932 23.58 22.50 10.34
CA THR A 932 23.59 23.76 11.09
C THR A 932 24.68 24.68 10.56
N THR A 933 24.31 25.90 10.21
CA THR A 933 25.17 26.86 9.51
C THR A 933 25.11 28.22 10.21
N ASP A 934 26.25 28.86 10.38
CA ASP A 934 26.34 30.19 10.97
C ASP A 934 26.26 31.28 9.89
N TYR A 935 25.41 32.27 10.13
CA TYR A 935 25.33 33.49 9.32
C TYR A 935 25.71 34.71 10.15
N TYR A 936 26.02 35.80 9.47
CA TYR A 936 26.50 37.02 10.10
C TYR A 936 25.78 38.24 9.55
N VAL A 937 25.53 39.24 10.39
CA VAL A 937 24.87 40.49 10.00
C VAL A 937 25.65 41.72 10.42
N ASP A 938 25.71 42.72 9.55
CA ASP A 938 25.98 44.11 9.94
C ASP A 938 24.78 44.98 9.62
N ALA A 939 24.82 46.22 10.08
CA ALA A 939 23.91 47.26 9.63
C ALA A 939 24.72 48.43 9.08
N THR A 940 24.25 49.01 8.00
CA THR A 940 24.82 50.20 7.37
C THR A 940 23.78 51.28 7.28
N ASP A 941 24.02 52.40 7.96
CA ASP A 941 23.15 53.57 7.96
C ASP A 941 23.91 54.79 7.47
N ASN A 942 23.40 55.45 6.42
CA ASN A 942 24.00 56.68 5.86
C ASN A 942 25.52 56.59 5.60
N GLY A 943 26.01 55.41 5.18
CA GLY A 943 27.44 55.16 4.93
C GLY A 943 28.28 54.86 6.18
N CYS A 944 27.65 54.60 7.33
CA CYS A 944 28.29 54.11 8.54
C CYS A 944 27.87 52.68 8.83
N THR A 945 28.83 51.77 8.95
CA THR A 945 28.58 50.35 9.23
C THR A 945 28.89 50.04 10.68
N THR A 946 28.19 49.05 11.26
CA THR A 946 28.52 48.48 12.58
C THR A 946 30.00 48.11 12.65
N VAL A 947 30.60 48.19 13.85
CA VAL A 947 32.03 47.94 14.08
C VAL A 947 32.42 46.49 13.75
N SER A 948 31.54 45.52 13.98
CA SER A 948 31.75 44.10 13.68
C SER A 948 30.43 43.43 13.30
N ARG A 949 30.49 42.37 12.49
CA ARG A 949 29.30 41.55 12.21
C ARG A 949 28.89 40.73 13.43
N THR A 950 27.58 40.54 13.60
CA THR A 950 26.97 39.76 14.69
C THR A 950 26.52 38.40 14.16
N LEU A 951 26.77 37.32 14.89
CA LEU A 951 26.39 35.96 14.50
C LEU A 951 24.88 35.71 14.67
N VAL A 952 24.28 35.05 13.68
CA VAL A 952 22.90 34.55 13.69
C VAL A 952 22.91 33.08 13.28
N LYS A 953 22.56 32.18 14.20
CA LYS A 953 22.68 30.74 13.99
C LYS A 953 21.44 30.16 13.30
N ALA A 954 21.64 29.41 12.22
CA ALA A 954 20.61 28.61 11.56
C ALA A 954 20.77 27.13 11.95
N THR A 955 19.88 26.61 12.79
CA THR A 955 20.01 25.25 13.32
C THR A 955 19.20 24.26 12.50
N VAL A 956 19.84 23.20 12.02
CA VAL A 956 19.20 22.05 11.37
C VAL A 956 19.26 20.86 12.32
N ASN A 957 18.11 20.49 12.87
CA ASN A 957 17.93 19.34 13.75
C ASN A 957 17.49 18.14 12.90
N ALA A 958 18.15 16.99 13.01
CA ALA A 958 17.70 15.81 12.29
C ALA A 958 16.42 15.25 12.94
N SER A 959 15.42 14.89 12.14
CA SER A 959 14.27 14.13 12.65
C SER A 959 14.73 12.78 13.17
N PRO A 960 14.15 12.31 14.27
CA PRO A 960 14.49 11.00 14.80
C PRO A 960 13.86 9.92 13.93
N THR A 961 14.53 8.79 13.83
CA THR A 961 14.05 7.56 13.21
C THR A 961 13.72 6.55 14.29
N ILE A 962 12.68 5.73 14.09
CA ILE A 962 12.53 4.48 14.84
C ILE A 962 13.47 3.47 14.19
N ASN A 963 14.47 3.01 14.93
CA ASN A 963 15.52 2.13 14.42
C ASN A 963 15.09 0.66 14.43
N SER A 964 14.27 0.28 15.41
CA SER A 964 13.66 -1.03 15.48
C SER A 964 12.41 -0.99 16.34
N THR A 965 11.51 -1.91 16.07
CA THR A 965 10.38 -2.25 16.93
C THR A 965 10.45 -3.74 17.23
N THR A 966 9.95 -4.12 18.39
CA THR A 966 9.79 -5.52 18.79
C THR A 966 8.37 -5.66 19.27
N GLU A 967 7.60 -6.46 18.53
CA GLU A 967 6.26 -6.86 18.92
C GLU A 967 6.33 -7.69 20.21
N GLY A 968 5.23 -7.66 20.94
CA GLY A 968 5.05 -8.48 22.13
C GLY A 968 3.93 -9.47 21.90
N ALA A 969 4.08 -10.65 22.48
CA ALA A 969 3.03 -11.66 22.51
C ALA A 969 2.83 -12.15 23.94
N ARG A 970 1.61 -12.55 24.28
CA ARG A 970 1.31 -13.24 25.53
C ARG A 970 0.21 -14.27 25.33
N CYS A 971 -0.07 -15.01 26.40
CA CYS A 971 -1.17 -15.96 26.45
C CYS A 971 -2.29 -15.42 27.31
N ASP A 972 -3.51 -15.62 26.81
CA ASP A 972 -4.76 -15.15 27.37
C ASP A 972 -4.78 -13.65 27.67
N VAL A 973 -5.87 -13.23 28.30
CA VAL A 973 -6.11 -11.82 28.62
C VAL A 973 -5.00 -11.24 29.49
N GLY A 974 -4.56 -10.04 29.13
CA GLY A 974 -3.69 -9.22 29.97
C GLY A 974 -2.80 -8.27 29.18
N THR A 975 -1.79 -7.72 29.85
CA THR A 975 -0.89 -6.71 29.31
C THR A 975 0.26 -7.31 28.49
N VAL A 976 0.65 -6.65 27.41
CA VAL A 976 1.79 -7.02 26.55
C VAL A 976 2.82 -5.90 26.59
N THR A 977 4.11 -6.24 26.69
CA THR A 977 5.19 -5.25 26.57
C THR A 977 5.71 -5.22 25.13
N LEU A 978 5.57 -4.06 24.50
CA LEU A 978 6.11 -3.74 23.19
C LEU A 978 7.42 -2.97 23.38
N ASN A 979 8.39 -3.17 22.50
CA ASN A 979 9.64 -2.42 22.55
C ASN A 979 9.88 -1.65 21.25
N ALA A 980 10.61 -0.55 21.37
CA ALA A 980 11.09 0.23 20.26
C ALA A 980 12.42 0.89 20.63
N THR A 981 13.28 1.09 19.64
CA THR A 981 14.46 1.94 19.77
C THR A 981 14.39 3.04 18.72
N ALA A 982 14.97 4.20 19.03
CA ALA A 982 14.98 5.36 18.14
C ALA A 982 16.37 5.98 18.09
N SER A 983 16.56 7.00 17.27
CA SER A 983 17.77 7.82 17.25
C SER A 983 18.17 8.29 18.66
N THR A 984 19.47 8.30 18.95
CA THR A 984 20.02 8.72 20.25
C THR A 984 19.52 10.12 20.63
N GLY A 985 19.02 10.27 21.87
CA GLY A 985 18.48 11.54 22.37
C GLY A 985 17.01 11.81 22.02
N ALA A 986 16.35 10.95 21.24
CA ALA A 986 14.92 11.06 20.95
C ALA A 986 14.06 10.38 22.02
N THR A 987 12.96 11.04 22.40
CA THR A 987 11.93 10.48 23.27
C THR A 987 10.94 9.67 22.44
N ILE A 988 10.85 8.38 22.73
CA ILE A 988 9.86 7.48 22.11
C ILE A 988 8.49 7.72 22.75
N ASN A 989 7.44 7.77 21.93
CA ASN A 989 6.05 7.95 22.33
C ASN A 989 5.16 6.91 21.64
N TRP A 990 4.24 6.32 22.40
CA TRP A 990 3.31 5.29 21.96
C TRP A 990 1.90 5.84 21.80
N TYR A 991 1.14 5.28 20.87
CA TYR A 991 -0.16 5.80 20.43
C TYR A 991 -1.12 4.68 20.05
N ALA A 992 -2.43 4.94 20.21
CA ALA A 992 -3.49 4.03 19.75
C ALA A 992 -3.73 4.11 18.23
N ASN A 993 -3.38 5.25 17.61
CA ASN A 993 -3.74 5.56 16.23
C ASN A 993 -2.49 5.90 15.40
N PRO A 994 -2.50 5.65 14.07
CA PRO A 994 -1.39 5.97 13.17
C PRO A 994 -1.11 7.47 13.06
N THR A 995 -2.12 8.31 13.27
CA THR A 995 -2.03 9.78 13.32
C THR A 995 -2.93 10.33 14.42
N GLY A 996 -2.64 11.53 14.92
CA GLY A 996 -3.42 12.18 15.98
C GLY A 996 -3.45 11.40 17.31
N GLY A 997 -4.40 11.73 18.18
CA GLY A 997 -4.54 11.10 19.50
C GLY A 997 -3.48 11.49 20.53
N ALA A 998 -3.83 11.37 21.81
CA ALA A 998 -2.88 11.55 22.89
C ALA A 998 -1.86 10.40 22.92
N SER A 999 -0.64 10.69 23.39
CA SER A 999 0.32 9.62 23.69
C SER A 999 -0.21 8.77 24.84
N LEU A 1000 -0.11 7.46 24.68
CA LEU A 1000 -0.49 6.46 25.68
C LEU A 1000 0.63 6.22 26.71
N GLY A 1001 1.86 6.60 26.37
CA GLY A 1001 3.05 6.38 27.19
C GLY A 1001 4.32 6.72 26.42
N SER A 1002 5.41 6.95 27.14
CA SER A 1002 6.72 7.26 26.57
C SER A 1002 7.79 6.27 27.05
N GLY A 1003 8.88 6.19 26.30
CA GLY A 1003 10.00 5.28 26.57
C GLY A 1003 10.11 4.12 25.58
N GLY A 1004 11.26 3.44 25.60
CA GLY A 1004 11.57 2.35 24.68
C GLY A 1004 10.76 1.06 24.92
N ALA A 1005 10.11 0.93 26.07
CA ALA A 1005 9.18 -0.16 26.36
C ALA A 1005 7.81 0.41 26.71
N PHE A 1006 6.75 -0.14 26.13
CA PHE A 1006 5.37 0.21 26.42
C PHE A 1006 4.59 -1.03 26.81
N THR A 1007 4.00 -1.00 28.00
CA THR A 1007 3.12 -2.06 28.46
C THR A 1007 1.68 -1.65 28.18
N THR A 1008 0.99 -2.42 27.35
CA THR A 1008 -0.40 -2.15 26.97
C THR A 1008 -1.32 -2.26 28.20
N PRO A 1009 -2.53 -1.66 28.14
CA PRO A 1009 -3.64 -2.10 28.98
C PRO A 1009 -3.91 -3.60 28.83
N SER A 1010 -4.75 -4.17 29.70
CA SER A 1010 -5.16 -5.57 29.59
C SER A 1010 -5.96 -5.78 28.30
N LEU A 1011 -5.47 -6.64 27.41
CA LEU A 1011 -6.07 -6.96 26.12
C LEU A 1011 -6.64 -8.37 26.13
N SER A 1012 -7.81 -8.57 25.52
CA SER A 1012 -8.38 -9.89 25.25
C SER A 1012 -8.24 -10.33 23.79
N THR A 1013 -7.78 -9.43 22.91
CA THR A 1013 -7.59 -9.66 21.47
C THR A 1013 -6.34 -8.94 20.98
N THR A 1014 -5.70 -9.46 19.94
CA THR A 1014 -4.56 -8.82 19.29
C THR A 1014 -4.91 -7.39 18.87
N THR A 1015 -4.09 -6.43 19.31
CA THR A 1015 -4.33 -5.00 19.11
C THR A 1015 -3.06 -4.35 18.57
N THR A 1016 -3.21 -3.46 17.59
CA THR A 1016 -2.08 -2.72 17.01
C THR A 1016 -1.89 -1.39 17.72
N TYR A 1017 -0.66 -1.12 18.14
CA TYR A 1017 -0.23 0.19 18.65
C TYR A 1017 0.74 0.84 17.67
N TYR A 1018 1.00 2.12 17.85
CA TYR A 1018 1.86 2.89 16.98
C TYR A 1018 2.93 3.59 17.80
N VAL A 1019 4.15 3.61 17.28
CA VAL A 1019 5.29 4.25 17.94
C VAL A 1019 5.89 5.32 17.05
N GLY A 1020 6.13 6.50 17.62
CA GLY A 1020 6.90 7.58 17.01
C GLY A 1020 7.95 8.09 18.00
N ALA A 1021 8.88 8.91 17.55
CA ALA A 1021 9.87 9.52 18.41
C ALA A 1021 9.94 11.03 18.18
N THR A 1022 10.34 11.76 19.22
CA THR A 1022 10.46 13.22 19.22
C THR A 1022 11.80 13.63 19.84
N THR A 1023 12.62 14.42 19.17
CA THR A 1023 13.87 14.96 19.78
C THR A 1023 13.57 16.06 20.79
N ALA A 1024 14.57 16.47 21.58
CA ALA A 1024 14.41 17.57 22.54
C ALA A 1024 14.03 18.90 21.87
N GLU A 1025 14.42 19.08 20.61
CA GLU A 1025 14.12 20.26 19.79
C GLU A 1025 12.75 20.18 19.11
N GLY A 1026 11.96 19.13 19.36
CA GLY A 1026 10.60 18.97 18.86
C GLY A 1026 10.47 18.30 17.50
N CYS A 1027 11.56 17.77 16.93
CA CYS A 1027 11.50 17.05 15.66
C CYS A 1027 10.90 15.66 15.85
N THR A 1028 9.84 15.35 15.09
CA THR A 1028 9.13 14.08 15.20
C THR A 1028 9.42 13.17 14.01
N THR A 1029 9.41 11.86 14.24
CA THR A 1029 9.39 10.86 13.16
C THR A 1029 8.34 11.20 12.10
N ALA A 1030 8.69 11.11 10.82
CA ALA A 1030 7.81 11.45 9.69
C ALA A 1030 6.51 10.61 9.64
N SER A 1031 6.56 9.38 10.15
CA SER A 1031 5.39 8.51 10.35
C SER A 1031 5.57 7.67 11.61
N ARG A 1032 4.45 7.26 12.21
CA ARG A 1032 4.47 6.28 13.30
C ARG A 1032 4.53 4.87 12.74
N ILE A 1033 5.30 4.00 13.36
CA ILE A 1033 5.43 2.60 12.98
C ILE A 1033 4.40 1.78 13.77
N ALA A 1034 3.64 0.93 13.09
CA ALA A 1034 2.74 -0.01 13.74
C ALA A 1034 3.53 -1.13 14.44
N VAL A 1035 3.09 -1.52 15.63
CA VAL A 1035 3.68 -2.59 16.45
C VAL A 1035 2.53 -3.42 17.04
N ALA A 1036 2.46 -4.70 16.71
CA ALA A 1036 1.39 -5.56 17.21
C ALA A 1036 1.63 -6.00 18.67
N ALA A 1037 0.56 -5.95 19.46
CA ALA A 1037 0.44 -6.64 20.74
C ALA A 1037 -0.43 -7.88 20.55
N VAL A 1038 0.20 -9.05 20.42
CA VAL A 1038 -0.45 -10.31 20.05
C VAL A 1038 -0.98 -11.03 21.29
N ILE A 1039 -2.26 -11.39 21.27
CA ILE A 1039 -2.90 -12.21 22.30
C ILE A 1039 -3.15 -13.61 21.73
N ASN A 1040 -2.38 -14.58 22.19
CA ASN A 1040 -2.55 -15.99 21.85
C ASN A 1040 -3.46 -16.67 22.88
N THR A 1041 -4.26 -17.65 22.46
CA THR A 1041 -5.05 -18.47 23.39
C THR A 1041 -4.14 -19.49 24.09
N ALA A 1042 -4.16 -19.58 25.42
CA ALA A 1042 -3.36 -20.57 26.14
C ALA A 1042 -3.79 -22.00 25.78
N SER A 1043 -2.83 -22.93 25.80
CA SER A 1043 -3.14 -24.35 25.63
C SER A 1043 -3.99 -24.87 26.78
N THR A 1044 -4.89 -25.81 26.51
CA THR A 1044 -5.71 -26.45 27.54
C THR A 1044 -5.63 -27.97 27.40
N ILE A 1045 -5.80 -28.70 28.49
CA ILE A 1045 -6.03 -30.14 28.48
C ILE A 1045 -6.93 -30.53 29.66
N THR A 1046 -7.96 -31.33 29.39
CA THR A 1046 -8.96 -31.74 30.38
C THR A 1046 -9.31 -33.21 30.21
N PHE A 1047 -9.54 -33.92 31.30
CA PHE A 1047 -10.09 -35.27 31.27
C PHE A 1047 -11.56 -35.23 30.85
N THR A 1048 -11.92 -36.03 29.84
CA THR A 1048 -13.22 -35.95 29.18
C THR A 1048 -14.10 -37.17 29.47
N SER A 1049 -13.53 -38.38 29.45
CA SER A 1049 -14.30 -39.61 29.73
C SER A 1049 -13.40 -40.82 30.08
N GLY A 1050 -13.99 -41.84 30.70
CA GLY A 1050 -13.30 -43.09 31.05
C GLY A 1050 -12.92 -43.20 32.54
N THR A 1051 -11.76 -43.79 32.83
CA THR A 1051 -11.21 -43.83 34.20
C THR A 1051 -9.77 -43.34 34.20
N GLN A 1052 -9.53 -42.15 34.77
CA GLN A 1052 -8.18 -41.56 34.85
C GLN A 1052 -7.22 -42.38 35.73
N ASN A 1053 -7.74 -43.04 36.77
CA ASN A 1053 -6.95 -43.79 37.76
C ASN A 1053 -7.37 -45.27 37.89
N PRO A 1054 -7.19 -46.15 36.89
CA PRO A 1054 -7.69 -47.52 36.94
C PRO A 1054 -6.79 -48.46 37.76
N THR A 1055 -7.39 -49.47 38.38
CA THR A 1055 -6.70 -50.60 39.01
C THR A 1055 -7.08 -51.90 38.31
N VAL A 1056 -6.09 -52.62 37.77
CA VAL A 1056 -6.28 -53.88 37.03
C VAL A 1056 -5.23 -54.92 37.43
N CYS A 1057 -5.40 -56.18 37.03
CA CYS A 1057 -4.34 -57.19 37.12
C CYS A 1057 -3.51 -57.23 35.83
N THR A 1058 -2.27 -57.74 35.89
CA THR A 1058 -1.42 -57.98 34.72
C THR A 1058 -2.17 -58.83 33.69
N GLY A 1059 -2.10 -58.47 32.41
CA GLY A 1059 -2.80 -59.17 31.33
C GLY A 1059 -4.28 -58.83 31.16
N ILE A 1060 -4.84 -57.94 31.98
CA ILE A 1060 -6.23 -57.45 31.85
C ILE A 1060 -6.25 -56.04 31.24
N ILE A 1061 -7.05 -55.83 30.19
CA ILE A 1061 -7.18 -54.54 29.52
C ILE A 1061 -7.66 -53.43 30.49
N ILE A 1062 -7.09 -52.24 30.39
CA ILE A 1062 -7.55 -51.08 31.19
C ILE A 1062 -8.83 -50.49 30.59
N PRO A 1063 -9.73 -49.92 31.43
CA PRO A 1063 -10.76 -49.01 30.94
C PRO A 1063 -10.11 -47.81 30.23
N THR A 1064 -10.52 -47.54 29.00
CA THR A 1064 -10.01 -46.44 28.19
C THR A 1064 -10.21 -45.09 28.89
N ALA A 1065 -9.19 -44.21 28.86
CA ALA A 1065 -9.26 -42.84 29.36
C ALA A 1065 -9.05 -41.84 28.22
N VAL A 1066 -9.96 -40.87 28.05
CA VAL A 1066 -9.92 -39.86 26.98
C VAL A 1066 -9.79 -38.47 27.57
N TYR A 1067 -8.87 -37.68 27.01
CA TYR A 1067 -8.62 -36.29 27.36
C TYR A 1067 -8.80 -35.42 26.13
N THR A 1068 -9.36 -34.22 26.29
CA THR A 1068 -9.47 -33.22 25.22
C THR A 1068 -8.45 -32.11 25.47
N PHE A 1069 -7.64 -31.79 24.47
CA PHE A 1069 -6.73 -30.64 24.48
C PHE A 1069 -7.25 -29.50 23.59
N GLY A 1070 -6.79 -28.28 23.81
CA GLY A 1070 -7.38 -27.10 23.18
C GLY A 1070 -6.50 -25.86 23.23
N GLY A 1071 -7.09 -24.71 22.90
CA GLY A 1071 -6.36 -23.46 22.77
C GLY A 1071 -5.33 -23.49 21.64
N SER A 1072 -4.12 -23.01 21.91
CA SER A 1072 -3.01 -23.03 20.94
C SER A 1072 -2.34 -24.40 20.75
N ALA A 1073 -2.67 -25.41 21.55
CA ALA A 1073 -2.11 -26.75 21.37
C ALA A 1073 -2.62 -27.39 20.07
N ILE A 1074 -1.69 -28.00 19.33
CA ILE A 1074 -1.96 -28.74 18.09
C ILE A 1074 -1.87 -30.26 18.28
N ASN A 1075 -1.28 -30.72 19.40
CA ASN A 1075 -1.08 -32.13 19.69
C ASN A 1075 -0.96 -32.36 21.23
N ALA A 1076 -0.86 -33.61 21.69
CA ALA A 1076 -0.53 -34.00 23.05
C ALA A 1076 0.25 -35.32 23.07
N THR A 1077 1.10 -35.56 24.07
CA THR A 1077 1.85 -36.81 24.23
C THR A 1077 1.66 -37.37 25.62
N ALA A 1078 1.66 -38.69 25.77
CA ALA A 1078 1.65 -39.35 27.07
C ALA A 1078 3.01 -40.00 27.36
N SER A 1079 3.41 -40.02 28.63
CA SER A 1079 4.66 -40.62 29.09
C SER A 1079 4.43 -41.48 30.33
N ASN A 1080 5.38 -42.38 30.65
CA ASN A 1080 5.34 -43.27 31.82
C ASN A 1080 4.13 -44.22 31.86
N LEU A 1081 3.65 -44.62 30.69
CA LEU A 1081 2.64 -45.69 30.57
C LEU A 1081 3.28 -47.07 30.84
N PRO A 1082 2.55 -48.02 31.47
CA PRO A 1082 3.02 -49.38 31.62
C PRO A 1082 3.23 -50.08 30.27
N THR A 1083 4.17 -51.02 30.21
CA THR A 1083 4.37 -51.87 29.03
C THR A 1083 3.06 -52.56 28.65
N GLY A 1084 2.64 -52.42 27.39
CA GLY A 1084 1.36 -52.95 26.88
C GLY A 1084 0.19 -51.96 26.89
N VAL A 1085 0.37 -50.77 27.47
CA VAL A 1085 -0.56 -49.63 27.38
C VAL A 1085 0.03 -48.56 26.47
N THR A 1086 -0.79 -47.99 25.59
CA THR A 1086 -0.40 -46.97 24.61
C THR A 1086 -1.29 -45.74 24.72
N SER A 1087 -0.84 -44.65 24.08
CA SER A 1087 -1.64 -43.45 23.86
C SER A 1087 -1.86 -43.23 22.38
N THR A 1088 -3.10 -42.93 22.00
CA THR A 1088 -3.47 -42.58 20.63
C THR A 1088 -4.02 -41.17 20.62
N VAL A 1089 -3.44 -40.29 19.79
CA VAL A 1089 -3.89 -38.90 19.66
C VAL A 1089 -4.76 -38.78 18.41
N ASP A 1090 -5.91 -38.14 18.56
CA ASP A 1090 -6.72 -37.59 17.48
C ASP A 1090 -6.54 -36.07 17.48
N SER A 1091 -5.69 -35.56 16.58
CA SER A 1091 -5.39 -34.13 16.48
C SER A 1091 -6.56 -33.28 15.97
N ASP A 1092 -7.55 -33.91 15.32
CA ASP A 1092 -8.70 -33.21 14.73
C ASP A 1092 -9.83 -33.05 15.74
N ALA A 1093 -10.15 -34.13 16.47
CA ALA A 1093 -11.03 -34.06 17.64
C ALA A 1093 -10.33 -33.37 18.83
N LYS A 1094 -9.03 -33.11 18.70
CA LYS A 1094 -8.11 -32.69 19.77
C LYS A 1094 -8.26 -33.55 21.02
N THR A 1095 -8.23 -34.86 20.85
CA THR A 1095 -8.28 -35.81 21.97
C THR A 1095 -7.04 -36.69 22.03
N ILE A 1096 -6.70 -37.15 23.23
CA ILE A 1096 -5.71 -38.21 23.45
C ILE A 1096 -6.34 -39.30 24.31
N THR A 1097 -6.21 -40.53 23.84
CA THR A 1097 -6.84 -41.72 24.40
C THR A 1097 -5.76 -42.67 24.94
N ILE A 1098 -5.86 -43.06 26.21
CA ILE A 1098 -4.99 -44.05 26.85
C ILE A 1098 -5.74 -45.38 26.94
N SER A 1099 -5.18 -46.46 26.38
CA SER A 1099 -5.78 -47.80 26.38
C SER A 1099 -4.74 -48.90 26.21
N GLY A 1100 -5.13 -50.16 26.45
CA GLY A 1100 -4.27 -51.33 26.26
C GLY A 1100 -4.23 -52.27 27.45
N THR A 1101 -3.35 -53.26 27.39
CA THR A 1101 -3.27 -54.37 28.35
C THR A 1101 -1.88 -54.42 28.98
N PRO A 1102 -1.71 -54.01 30.25
CA PRO A 1102 -0.41 -53.95 30.88
C PRO A 1102 0.17 -55.35 31.13
N THR A 1103 1.46 -55.53 30.85
CA THR A 1103 2.18 -56.82 30.97
C THR A 1103 3.11 -56.90 32.17
N VAL A 1104 3.31 -55.81 32.90
CA VAL A 1104 4.19 -55.73 34.08
C VAL A 1104 3.46 -55.10 35.25
N SER A 1105 3.46 -55.76 36.41
CA SER A 1105 2.84 -55.24 37.64
C SER A 1105 3.61 -54.05 38.21
N GLY A 1106 2.89 -53.08 38.77
CA GLY A 1106 3.46 -51.90 39.42
C GLY A 1106 2.51 -50.70 39.43
N PRO A 1107 2.82 -49.66 40.22
CA PRO A 1107 2.16 -48.36 40.10
C PRO A 1107 2.82 -47.52 38.99
N TYR A 1108 2.03 -47.07 38.02
CA TYR A 1108 2.50 -46.23 36.92
C TYR A 1108 1.84 -44.86 36.99
N LYS A 1109 2.62 -43.81 37.29
CA LYS A 1109 2.18 -42.42 37.21
C LYS A 1109 2.45 -41.91 35.80
N TYR A 1110 1.40 -41.70 35.01
CA TYR A 1110 1.52 -41.19 33.65
C TYR A 1110 1.18 -39.71 33.58
N THR A 1111 1.87 -39.00 32.69
CA THR A 1111 1.66 -37.57 32.45
C THR A 1111 1.34 -37.37 30.98
N ILE A 1112 0.30 -36.59 30.70
CA ILE A 1112 -0.04 -36.13 29.36
C ILE A 1112 0.34 -34.67 29.22
N THR A 1113 1.06 -34.31 28.16
CA THR A 1113 1.59 -32.98 27.89
C THR A 1113 1.12 -32.48 26.53
N THR A 1114 0.53 -31.29 26.45
CA THR A 1114 0.18 -30.68 25.15
C THR A 1114 1.43 -30.27 24.35
N VAL A 1115 1.39 -30.36 23.02
CA VAL A 1115 2.53 -30.11 22.13
C VAL A 1115 2.14 -29.13 21.01
N GLY A 1116 3.14 -28.35 20.55
CA GLY A 1116 3.06 -27.43 19.41
C GLY A 1116 2.22 -26.17 19.66
N HIS A 1117 2.28 -25.67 20.89
CA HIS A 1117 1.69 -24.40 21.30
C HIS A 1117 2.37 -23.19 20.65
N THR A 1118 1.62 -22.12 20.47
CA THR A 1118 2.14 -20.84 19.95
C THR A 1118 2.91 -20.11 21.04
N SER A 1119 4.22 -19.88 20.84
CA SER A 1119 5.04 -19.09 21.77
C SER A 1119 4.42 -17.70 22.03
N PRO A 1120 4.39 -17.19 23.28
CA PRO A 1120 5.06 -17.69 24.48
C PRO A 1120 4.22 -18.68 25.32
N CYS A 1121 3.14 -19.24 24.77
CA CYS A 1121 2.30 -20.18 25.52
C CYS A 1121 3.10 -21.42 25.84
N SER A 1122 2.90 -21.96 27.03
CA SER A 1122 3.59 -23.17 27.48
C SER A 1122 2.67 -24.38 27.32
N ALA A 1123 3.30 -25.55 27.26
CA ALA A 1123 2.57 -26.80 27.37
C ALA A 1123 1.83 -26.88 28.71
N VAL A 1124 0.61 -27.41 28.68
CA VAL A 1124 -0.14 -27.79 29.88
C VAL A 1124 -0.07 -29.30 30.04
N THR A 1125 0.00 -29.75 31.28
CA THR A 1125 0.04 -31.17 31.63
C THR A 1125 -1.17 -31.59 32.47
N ILE A 1126 -1.50 -32.87 32.40
CA ILE A 1126 -2.44 -33.53 33.30
C ILE A 1126 -1.91 -34.92 33.66
N ASP A 1127 -2.01 -35.29 34.94
CA ASP A 1127 -1.45 -36.53 35.48
C ASP A 1127 -2.56 -37.57 35.76
N GLY A 1128 -2.20 -38.85 35.70
CA GLY A 1128 -3.04 -39.98 36.11
C GLY A 1128 -2.21 -41.15 36.65
N THR A 1129 -2.90 -42.17 37.17
CA THR A 1129 -2.26 -43.36 37.77
C THR A 1129 -2.86 -44.67 37.28
N ILE A 1130 -2.05 -45.60 36.79
CA ILE A 1130 -2.49 -46.97 36.50
C ILE A 1130 -1.86 -47.90 37.54
N THR A 1131 -2.69 -48.59 38.32
CA THR A 1131 -2.22 -49.59 39.28
C THR A 1131 -2.40 -50.99 38.68
N VAL A 1132 -1.29 -51.69 38.44
CA VAL A 1132 -1.29 -53.04 37.88
C VAL A 1132 -0.86 -54.05 38.94
N ASN A 1133 -1.81 -54.84 39.44
CA ASN A 1133 -1.54 -55.92 40.38
C ASN A 1133 -1.03 -57.17 39.64
N ALA A 1134 -0.10 -57.93 40.22
CA ALA A 1134 0.32 -59.20 39.64
C ALA A 1134 -0.86 -60.18 39.59
N LEU A 1135 -0.93 -61.01 38.54
CA LEU A 1135 -1.86 -62.14 38.54
C LEU A 1135 -1.49 -63.10 39.69
N PRO A 1136 -2.48 -63.64 40.41
CA PRO A 1136 -2.24 -64.76 41.29
C PRO A 1136 -1.58 -65.92 40.55
N SER A 1137 -0.65 -66.61 41.22
CA SER A 1137 -0.04 -67.82 40.65
C SER A 1137 -1.09 -68.88 40.35
N THR A 1138 -0.98 -69.57 39.20
CA THR A 1138 -1.87 -70.68 38.85
C THR A 1138 -1.95 -71.69 39.99
N PRO A 1139 -3.14 -72.08 40.45
CA PRO A 1139 -3.29 -73.08 41.52
C PRO A 1139 -2.64 -74.40 41.08
N THR A 1140 -1.68 -74.90 41.87
CA THR A 1140 -1.08 -76.22 41.66
C THR A 1140 -1.79 -77.20 42.59
N ILE A 1141 -2.31 -78.29 42.01
CA ILE A 1141 -3.09 -79.27 42.76
C ILE A 1141 -2.28 -80.56 42.88
N THR A 1142 -2.09 -81.04 44.11
CA THR A 1142 -1.67 -82.42 44.32
C THR A 1142 -2.88 -83.26 44.71
N THR A 1143 -3.06 -84.36 43.99
CA THR A 1143 -4.09 -85.35 44.27
C THR A 1143 -3.44 -86.60 44.86
N THR A 1144 -3.98 -87.07 45.98
CA THR A 1144 -3.66 -88.38 46.53
C THR A 1144 -4.80 -89.30 46.18
N ALA A 1145 -4.50 -90.37 45.44
CA ALA A 1145 -5.50 -91.34 45.02
C ALA A 1145 -6.13 -92.06 46.22
N ALA A 1146 -7.40 -92.45 46.08
CA ALA A 1146 -8.09 -93.25 47.08
C ALA A 1146 -7.39 -94.61 47.26
N THR A 1147 -7.41 -95.12 48.49
CA THR A 1147 -6.97 -96.49 48.85
C THR A 1147 -8.14 -97.25 49.44
N CYS A 1148 -8.01 -98.57 49.64
CA CYS A 1148 -9.04 -99.37 50.32
C CYS A 1148 -9.31 -98.93 51.78
N SER A 1149 -8.53 -97.98 52.31
CA SER A 1149 -8.60 -97.45 53.67
C SER A 1149 -8.84 -95.94 53.76
N ALA A 1150 -8.88 -95.19 52.64
CA ALA A 1150 -9.09 -93.73 52.65
C ALA A 1150 -9.57 -93.20 51.28
N ASP A 1151 -10.45 -92.19 51.30
CA ASP A 1151 -10.94 -91.49 50.11
C ASP A 1151 -9.83 -90.66 49.43
N ALA A 1152 -10.03 -90.32 48.15
CA ALA A 1152 -9.11 -89.45 47.42
C ALA A 1152 -9.17 -88.02 47.95
N SER A 1153 -8.02 -87.35 48.07
CA SER A 1153 -7.92 -85.96 48.53
C SER A 1153 -7.13 -85.11 47.55
N SER A 1154 -7.55 -83.87 47.34
CA SER A 1154 -6.82 -82.90 46.52
C SER A 1154 -6.59 -81.63 47.32
N VAL A 1155 -5.41 -81.03 47.17
CA VAL A 1155 -5.03 -79.81 47.90
C VAL A 1155 -4.40 -78.83 46.91
N ILE A 1156 -4.73 -77.56 47.02
CA ILE A 1156 -4.03 -76.49 46.31
C ILE A 1156 -2.73 -76.21 47.07
N ASN A 1157 -1.60 -76.64 46.51
CA ASN A 1157 -0.30 -76.59 47.18
C ASN A 1157 0.23 -75.16 47.35
N ASN A 1158 -0.15 -74.24 46.47
CA ASN A 1158 0.16 -72.82 46.55
C ASN A 1158 -1.07 -72.00 46.98
N TYR A 1159 -1.82 -72.50 47.96
CA TYR A 1159 -2.96 -71.78 48.51
C TYR A 1159 -2.51 -70.47 49.18
N VAL A 1160 -3.17 -69.37 48.82
CA VAL A 1160 -2.96 -68.04 49.40
C VAL A 1160 -4.27 -67.59 50.03
N SER A 1161 -4.23 -67.37 51.35
CA SER A 1161 -5.36 -66.85 52.11
C SER A 1161 -5.78 -65.47 51.59
N GLY A 1162 -7.06 -65.30 51.27
CA GLY A 1162 -7.62 -64.05 50.74
C GLY A 1162 -7.84 -64.03 49.22
N LEU A 1163 -7.36 -65.04 48.48
CA LEU A 1163 -7.74 -65.24 47.08
C LEU A 1163 -9.01 -66.08 46.96
N THR A 1164 -9.84 -65.77 45.97
CA THR A 1164 -11.00 -66.58 45.60
C THR A 1164 -10.60 -67.61 44.56
N TYR A 1165 -10.84 -68.88 44.83
CA TYR A 1165 -10.57 -69.99 43.90
C TYR A 1165 -11.88 -70.48 43.29
N THR A 1166 -11.94 -70.57 41.97
CA THR A 1166 -13.11 -71.02 41.21
C THR A 1166 -12.79 -72.31 40.44
N PHE A 1167 -13.76 -73.22 40.37
CA PHE A 1167 -13.63 -74.53 39.73
C PHE A 1167 -14.52 -74.64 38.49
N SER A 1168 -14.03 -75.31 37.45
CA SER A 1168 -14.77 -75.60 36.21
C SER A 1168 -14.54 -77.07 35.80
N PRO A 1169 -15.57 -77.94 35.82
CA PRO A 1169 -16.97 -77.64 36.13
C PRO A 1169 -17.20 -77.22 37.59
N SER A 1170 -18.25 -76.43 37.82
CA SER A 1170 -18.60 -75.93 39.16
C SER A 1170 -19.03 -77.09 40.07
N GLY A 1171 -18.59 -77.08 41.33
CA GLY A 1171 -18.97 -78.11 42.32
C GLY A 1171 -17.97 -78.20 43.47
N PRO A 1172 -16.66 -78.30 43.19
CA PRO A 1172 -15.66 -78.32 44.25
C PRO A 1172 -15.57 -76.98 45.00
N THR A 1173 -15.17 -77.03 46.28
CA THR A 1173 -14.90 -75.87 47.13
C THR A 1173 -13.55 -76.02 47.82
N VAL A 1174 -12.91 -74.89 48.16
CA VAL A 1174 -11.61 -74.87 48.86
C VAL A 1174 -11.79 -74.45 50.32
N SER A 1175 -11.14 -75.14 51.25
CA SER A 1175 -11.08 -74.76 52.66
C SER A 1175 -10.10 -73.61 52.92
N SER A 1176 -10.07 -73.10 54.16
CA SER A 1176 -9.08 -72.11 54.63
C SER A 1176 -7.63 -72.61 54.64
N THR A 1177 -7.39 -73.90 54.36
CA THR A 1177 -6.06 -74.50 54.28
C THR A 1177 -5.70 -74.98 52.87
N GLY A 1178 -6.51 -74.65 51.86
CA GLY A 1178 -6.28 -75.08 50.48
C GLY A 1178 -6.82 -76.48 50.13
N ALA A 1179 -7.48 -77.18 51.04
CA ALA A 1179 -8.04 -78.50 50.77
C ALA A 1179 -9.29 -78.39 49.87
N ILE A 1180 -9.33 -79.19 48.80
CA ILE A 1180 -10.44 -79.21 47.85
C ILE A 1180 -11.42 -80.32 48.27
N SER A 1181 -12.70 -79.96 48.38
CA SER A 1181 -13.79 -80.88 48.73
C SER A 1181 -14.94 -80.78 47.73
N GLY A 1182 -15.82 -81.78 47.68
CA GLY A 1182 -16.96 -81.80 46.74
C GLY A 1182 -16.59 -82.17 45.29
N MET A 1183 -15.45 -82.84 45.08
CA MET A 1183 -15.03 -83.34 43.77
C MET A 1183 -15.82 -84.60 43.38
N THR A 1184 -16.23 -84.68 42.12
CA THR A 1184 -16.85 -85.89 41.56
C THR A 1184 -15.85 -86.66 40.72
N VAL A 1185 -15.63 -87.94 41.04
CA VAL A 1185 -14.69 -88.82 40.33
C VAL A 1185 -15.02 -88.87 38.84
N GLY A 1186 -14.01 -88.66 37.99
CA GLY A 1186 -14.14 -88.68 36.54
C GLY A 1186 -14.81 -87.44 35.92
N THR A 1187 -15.16 -86.43 36.72
CA THR A 1187 -15.89 -85.23 36.27
C THR A 1187 -15.22 -83.91 36.69
N SER A 1188 -14.75 -83.82 37.94
CA SER A 1188 -14.15 -82.61 38.54
C SER A 1188 -12.63 -82.57 38.47
#